data_AF-A0A965FLX2-F1
#
_entry.id   AF-A0A965FLX2-F1
#
_cell.length_a   1.000
_cell.length_b   1.000
_cell.length_c   1.000
_cell.angle_alpha   90.00
_cell.angle_beta   90.00
_cell.angle_gamma   90.00
#
_symmetry.space_group_name_H-M   'P 1'
#
loop_
_entity.id
_entity.type
_entity.pdbx_description
1 polymer ?
#
loop_
_entity_poly.entity_id
_entity_poly.type
_entity_poly.pdbx_seq_one_letter_code
_entity_poly.pdbx_strand_id
1 'polypeptide(L)'
;MQAELALQDILNEHEELLGQARGFGMRTAAIPRGLMPLKEAQGVVAKFDDNTRKLKGFLDSLGQTQVHAPDKATRDALGEIYDRGAKSLRKFEDDLTKAKAALAKHEDLLVGENFQDMFQALRLAVLDLDLTDKADFGAKTHLYLDATPAYAVGVASVWRIDPKEEVYKVRATYKAETDEYIADMWSMKSNRWFPAAKKTGHARISAFVKAVVDKLKAVHDLEGESLIESRRTVEDTSKEVAGYKGEIDARIQREKAQAEYKQAEKISADISQAIDRKLSARLPGSRTSRYPSRRDTSTTRVTTWNAISVGNTTVQVATNVRIDPTGTAHIFGHYGLSSDSTLSKVVPKTAFGESFETYVDAAVDAVASFITASTTPTRAPAPVSAPAQDTPHIRAVLRGLRGLEIEYPGTLGAAAETEINKVLTGAVPSITLSTTKLSQVENPTDPVAVAIQARAFQAQYHGGTTQVGNITITQTVALKYRAQIVNLLLTIPSKDARLPGPTDSSVDLAGSIKEYFARGSKGSLPALVRSLIADVTVTITRQGAVGRTAGTTRTAGAADFENMVWIPNVREAFDSVHQDELAEHGHRDGYPGTIAAKSGYAIRVRDPMTERQAHEYVRKDISNNGKWDRNAFAIPVTKERVLATDKITVTVTARDEKEALRQAKMRIYATGRFPPNATAVVSDLVPKKISETARTKTFEVTGTRKVVMADTTDGWLFYGVAPY
;
A
#
# COMPACT_ATOMS: atom_id res chain seq x y z
N MET A 1 -20.88 44.79 28.36
CA MET A 1 -21.07 43.99 27.13
C MET A 1 -19.85 43.16 26.78
N GLN A 2 -18.65 43.72 26.54
CA GLN A 2 -17.46 42.91 26.23
C GLN A 2 -17.10 41.91 27.34
N ALA A 3 -17.17 42.32 28.61
CA ALA A 3 -16.96 41.42 29.76
C ALA A 3 -17.99 40.28 29.83
N GLU A 4 -19.23 40.52 29.39
CA GLU A 4 -20.29 39.50 29.35
C GLU A 4 -19.97 38.43 28.31
N LEU A 5 -19.59 38.86 27.10
CA LEU A 5 -19.20 37.96 26.02
C LEU A 5 -17.97 37.13 26.40
N ALA A 6 -16.96 37.76 27.00
CA ALA A 6 -15.76 37.07 27.46
C ALA A 6 -16.07 36.01 28.53
N LEU A 7 -16.97 36.31 29.49
CA LEU A 7 -17.41 35.33 30.47
C LEU A 7 -18.16 34.18 29.79
N GLN A 8 -19.08 34.49 28.87
CA GLN A 8 -19.86 33.46 28.17
C GLN A 8 -18.98 32.52 27.33
N ASP A 9 -17.94 33.04 26.67
CA ASP A 9 -16.98 32.25 25.90
C ASP A 9 -16.23 31.25 26.81
N ILE A 10 -15.75 31.70 27.97
CA ILE A 10 -15.07 30.86 28.97
C ILE A 10 -16.01 29.75 29.47
N LEU A 11 -17.29 30.09 29.73
CA LEU A 11 -18.30 29.13 30.18
C LEU A 11 -18.62 28.08 29.10
N ASN A 12 -18.76 28.50 27.84
CA ASN A 12 -19.01 27.61 26.72
C ASN A 12 -17.84 26.63 26.50
N GLU A 13 -16.59 27.13 26.54
CA GLU A 13 -15.38 26.30 26.48
C GLU A 13 -15.38 25.22 27.58
N HIS A 14 -15.81 25.55 28.79
CA HIS A 14 -15.88 24.57 29.90
C HIS A 14 -16.98 23.54 29.71
N GLU A 15 -18.12 23.93 29.13
CA GLU A 15 -19.20 22.99 28.81
C GLU A 15 -18.78 21.99 27.73
N GLU A 16 -18.01 22.42 26.72
CA GLU A 16 -17.41 21.53 25.73
C GLU A 16 -16.44 20.53 26.38
N LEU A 17 -15.60 20.98 27.32
CA LEU A 17 -14.71 20.11 28.09
C LEU A 17 -15.47 19.09 28.93
N LEU A 18 -16.59 19.49 29.55
CA LEU A 18 -17.48 18.56 30.24
C LEU A 18 -18.09 17.52 29.29
N GLY A 19 -18.32 17.89 28.03
CA GLY A 19 -18.71 16.96 26.96
C GLY A 19 -17.63 15.93 26.66
N GLN A 20 -16.38 16.36 26.48
CA GLN A 20 -15.21 15.51 26.23
C GLN A 20 -14.94 14.58 27.43
N ALA A 21 -15.07 15.10 28.65
CA ALA A 21 -14.77 14.39 29.88
C ALA A 21 -15.71 13.21 30.18
N ARG A 22 -16.87 13.13 29.50
CA ARG A 22 -17.76 11.96 29.57
C ARG A 22 -17.03 10.67 29.18
N GLY A 23 -16.03 10.75 28.31
CA GLY A 23 -15.25 9.59 27.84
C GLY A 23 -14.38 8.91 28.90
N PHE A 24 -14.11 9.55 30.05
CA PHE A 24 -13.30 8.96 31.13
C PHE A 24 -13.95 9.03 32.51
N GLY A 25 -15.29 9.06 32.57
CA GLY A 25 -16.02 8.77 33.81
C GLY A 25 -16.44 9.98 34.66
N MET A 26 -16.31 11.21 34.14
CA MET A 26 -16.78 12.43 34.83
C MET A 26 -18.32 12.55 34.93
N ARG A 27 -19.07 11.78 34.13
CA ARG A 27 -20.52 11.59 34.25
C ARG A 27 -20.88 10.17 33.82
N THR A 28 -21.82 9.52 34.52
CA THR A 28 -22.45 8.27 34.07
C THR A 28 -23.17 8.52 32.74
N ALA A 29 -22.50 8.22 31.62
CA ALA A 29 -23.16 8.18 30.33
C ALA A 29 -23.94 6.87 30.21
N ALA A 30 -25.20 6.93 29.78
CA ALA A 30 -25.99 5.73 29.50
C ALA A 30 -25.44 4.91 28.32
N ILE A 31 -24.52 5.49 27.53
CA ILE A 31 -23.88 4.86 26.38
C ILE A 31 -22.44 5.39 26.29
N PRO A 32 -21.41 4.56 26.49
CA PRO A 32 -20.01 4.98 26.35
C PRO A 32 -19.72 5.32 24.88
N ARG A 33 -19.28 6.56 24.60
CA ARG A 33 -18.81 6.97 23.28
C ARG A 33 -17.29 6.79 23.21
N GLY A 34 -16.88 5.56 22.95
CA GLY A 34 -15.52 5.24 22.53
C GLY A 34 -14.45 5.23 23.64
N LEU A 35 -13.46 4.37 23.42
CA LEU A 35 -12.24 4.26 24.22
C LEU A 35 -11.42 5.56 24.10
N MET A 36 -11.26 6.34 25.19
CA MET A 36 -10.41 7.54 25.20
C MET A 36 -8.97 7.17 25.60
N PRO A 37 -7.93 7.44 24.79
CA PRO A 37 -6.54 7.22 25.21
C PRO A 37 -6.19 7.97 26.50
N LEU A 38 -5.38 7.38 27.39
CA LEU A 38 -4.92 8.03 28.64
C LEU A 38 -4.32 9.42 28.40
N LYS A 39 -3.50 9.56 27.35
CA LYS A 39 -2.89 10.84 26.95
C LYS A 39 -3.93 11.90 26.57
N GLU A 40 -5.03 11.48 25.95
CA GLU A 40 -6.13 12.39 25.62
C GLU A 40 -6.86 12.84 26.89
N ALA A 41 -7.15 11.93 27.81
CA ALA A 41 -7.75 12.27 29.10
C ALA A 41 -6.86 13.20 29.94
N GLN A 42 -5.54 12.95 29.98
CA GLN A 42 -4.56 13.86 30.58
C GLN A 42 -4.64 15.26 29.93
N GLY A 43 -4.78 15.31 28.59
CA GLY A 43 -4.99 16.56 27.86
C GLY A 43 -6.29 17.28 28.24
N VAL A 44 -7.39 16.55 28.44
CA VAL A 44 -8.67 17.14 28.88
C VAL A 44 -8.55 17.70 30.31
N VAL A 45 -7.91 16.98 31.23
CA VAL A 45 -7.65 17.48 32.60
C VAL A 45 -6.77 18.73 32.59
N ALA A 46 -5.74 18.77 31.74
CA ALA A 46 -4.91 19.98 31.57
C ALA A 46 -5.73 21.18 31.06
N LYS A 47 -6.66 20.96 30.11
CA LYS A 47 -7.57 21.99 29.64
C LYS A 47 -8.55 22.48 30.72
N PHE A 48 -9.04 21.61 31.60
CA PHE A 48 -9.82 22.04 32.76
C PHE A 48 -9.02 22.96 33.68
N ASP A 49 -7.74 22.65 33.92
CA ASP A 49 -6.85 23.48 34.73
C ASP A 49 -6.60 24.85 34.07
N ASP A 50 -6.33 24.85 32.77
CA ASP A 50 -6.17 26.07 31.97
C ASP A 50 -7.44 26.94 32.00
N ASN A 51 -8.62 26.34 31.82
CA ASN A 51 -9.88 27.08 31.81
C ASN A 51 -10.24 27.64 33.20
N THR A 52 -9.95 26.87 34.26
CA THR A 52 -10.07 27.34 35.65
C THR A 52 -9.16 28.54 35.90
N ARG A 53 -7.90 28.48 35.44
CA ARG A 53 -6.96 29.61 35.53
C ARG A 53 -7.40 30.82 34.70
N LYS A 54 -7.97 30.60 33.50
CA LYS A 54 -8.50 31.64 32.62
C LYS A 54 -9.66 32.38 33.28
N LEU A 55 -10.63 31.67 33.85
CA LEU A 55 -11.75 32.27 34.58
C LEU A 55 -11.29 33.05 35.81
N LYS A 56 -10.33 32.50 36.57
CA LYS A 56 -9.75 33.20 37.73
C LYS A 56 -9.08 34.51 37.31
N GLY A 57 -8.23 34.47 36.28
CA GLY A 57 -7.58 35.68 35.76
C GLY A 57 -8.56 36.71 35.20
N PHE A 58 -9.64 36.25 34.55
CA PHE A 58 -10.74 37.12 34.13
C PHE A 58 -11.40 37.83 35.32
N LEU A 59 -11.70 37.11 36.40
CA LEU A 59 -12.31 37.69 37.61
C LEU A 59 -11.39 38.68 38.30
N ASP A 60 -10.09 38.37 38.40
CA ASP A 60 -9.09 39.28 38.98
C ASP A 60 -9.04 40.61 38.18
N SER A 61 -9.03 40.53 36.84
CA SER A 61 -9.08 41.71 35.96
C SER A 61 -10.40 42.46 36.05
N LEU A 62 -11.52 41.74 36.18
CA LEU A 62 -12.86 42.32 36.28
C LEU A 62 -13.04 43.08 37.61
N GLY A 63 -12.53 42.52 38.71
CA GLY A 63 -12.52 43.17 40.03
C GLY A 63 -11.73 44.49 40.01
N GLN A 64 -10.55 44.51 39.38
CA GLN A 64 -9.77 45.75 39.19
C GLN A 64 -10.55 46.78 38.36
N THR A 65 -11.19 46.34 37.26
CA THR A 65 -11.97 47.21 36.39
C THR A 65 -13.19 47.80 37.12
N GLN A 66 -13.84 47.00 37.98
CA GLN A 66 -14.99 47.43 38.78
C GLN A 66 -14.63 48.54 39.77
N VAL A 67 -13.44 48.48 40.40
CA VAL A 67 -12.93 49.52 41.31
C VAL A 67 -12.79 50.86 40.58
N HIS A 68 -12.37 50.83 39.31
CA HIS A 68 -12.16 52.02 38.47
C HIS A 68 -13.35 52.40 37.57
N ALA A 69 -14.53 51.79 37.78
CA ALA A 69 -15.70 52.05 36.96
C ALA A 69 -16.16 53.54 37.07
N PRO A 70 -16.54 54.18 35.95
CA PRO A 70 -16.79 55.62 35.87
C PRO A 70 -18.07 56.06 36.60
N ASP A 71 -19.03 55.15 36.78
CA ASP A 71 -20.31 55.42 37.43
C ASP A 71 -20.82 54.19 38.19
N LYS A 72 -21.83 54.40 39.04
CA LYS A 72 -22.40 53.35 39.89
C LYS A 72 -23.10 52.26 39.07
N ALA A 73 -23.82 52.60 38.00
CA ALA A 73 -24.55 51.61 37.20
C ALA A 73 -23.58 50.65 36.49
N THR A 74 -22.47 51.18 35.97
CA THR A 74 -21.39 50.36 35.38
C THR A 74 -20.73 49.47 36.45
N ARG A 75 -20.50 50.00 37.65
CA ARG A 75 -19.94 49.23 38.77
C ARG A 75 -20.85 48.08 39.21
N ASP A 76 -22.14 48.33 39.32
CA ASP A 76 -23.14 47.34 39.74
C ASP A 76 -23.26 46.25 38.66
N ALA A 77 -23.31 46.62 37.38
CA ALA A 77 -23.33 45.65 36.27
C ALA A 77 -22.08 44.76 36.21
N LEU A 78 -20.89 45.32 36.43
CA LEU A 78 -19.66 44.53 36.53
C LEU A 78 -19.65 43.61 37.76
N GLY A 79 -20.26 44.05 38.86
CA GLY A 79 -20.45 43.24 40.07
C GLY A 79 -21.32 42.00 39.81
N GLU A 80 -22.42 42.15 39.08
CA GLU A 80 -23.28 41.01 38.70
C GLU A 80 -22.54 39.98 37.80
N ILE A 81 -21.67 40.46 36.90
CA ILE A 81 -20.81 39.60 36.07
C ILE A 81 -19.79 38.87 36.96
N TYR A 82 -19.16 39.60 37.89
CA TYR A 82 -18.19 39.06 38.83
C TYR A 82 -18.81 37.95 39.70
N ASP A 83 -19.99 38.18 40.28
CA ASP A 83 -20.67 37.20 41.13
C ASP A 83 -21.05 35.93 40.37
N ARG A 84 -21.53 36.06 39.13
CA ARG A 84 -21.81 34.89 38.26
C ARG A 84 -20.54 34.12 37.91
N GLY A 85 -19.45 34.83 37.59
CA GLY A 85 -18.18 34.18 37.29
C GLY A 85 -17.56 33.54 38.54
N ALA A 86 -17.64 34.15 39.73
CA ALA A 86 -17.16 33.58 40.99
C ALA A 86 -17.93 32.30 41.38
N LYS A 87 -19.25 32.27 41.17
CA LYS A 87 -20.05 31.05 41.33
C LYS A 87 -19.62 29.95 40.35
N SER A 88 -19.31 30.34 39.11
CA SER A 88 -18.85 29.41 38.08
C SER A 88 -17.43 28.89 38.35
N LEU A 89 -16.54 29.71 38.93
CA LEU A 89 -15.18 29.32 39.29
C LEU A 89 -15.19 28.16 40.30
N ARG A 90 -16.04 28.22 41.33
CA ARG A 90 -16.21 27.10 42.29
C ARG A 90 -16.60 25.81 41.58
N LYS A 91 -17.51 25.90 40.60
CA LYS A 91 -17.92 24.75 39.78
C LYS A 91 -16.77 24.23 38.92
N PHE A 92 -15.94 25.11 38.35
CA PHE A 92 -14.77 24.71 37.56
C PHE A 92 -13.74 23.99 38.43
N GLU A 93 -13.47 24.49 39.65
CA GLU A 93 -12.56 23.85 40.62
C GLU A 93 -13.07 22.47 41.06
N ASP A 94 -14.38 22.34 41.31
CA ASP A 94 -15.01 21.05 41.62
C ASP A 94 -14.92 20.07 40.44
N ASP A 95 -15.19 20.53 39.22
CA ASP A 95 -15.12 19.71 38.01
C ASP A 95 -13.67 19.28 37.72
N LEU A 96 -12.70 20.17 37.88
CA LEU A 96 -11.27 19.86 37.79
C LEU A 96 -10.85 18.80 38.82
N THR A 97 -11.32 18.94 40.06
CA THR A 97 -11.02 17.98 41.14
C THR A 97 -11.61 16.60 40.81
N LYS A 98 -12.86 16.55 40.32
CA LYS A 98 -13.48 15.31 39.84
C LYS A 98 -12.72 14.70 38.66
N ALA A 99 -12.26 15.53 37.73
CA ALA A 99 -11.54 15.07 36.54
C ALA A 99 -10.17 14.47 36.93
N LYS A 100 -9.44 15.12 37.84
CA LYS A 100 -8.20 14.60 38.42
C LYS A 100 -8.43 13.29 39.17
N ALA A 101 -9.48 13.20 39.97
CA ALA A 101 -9.82 11.97 40.71
C ALA A 101 -10.19 10.80 39.77
N ALA A 102 -10.98 11.07 38.72
CA ALA A 102 -11.33 10.08 37.71
C ALA A 102 -10.07 9.60 36.96
N LEU A 103 -9.22 10.52 36.52
CA LEU A 103 -7.95 10.19 35.86
C LEU A 103 -7.05 9.34 36.76
N ALA A 104 -6.82 9.76 38.01
CA ALA A 104 -5.95 9.05 38.94
C ALA A 104 -6.45 7.63 39.25
N LYS A 105 -7.76 7.46 39.46
CA LYS A 105 -8.38 6.14 39.68
C LYS A 105 -8.10 5.20 38.50
N HIS A 106 -8.19 5.70 37.28
CA HIS A 106 -8.00 4.86 36.11
C HIS A 106 -6.54 4.68 35.70
N GLU A 107 -5.67 5.67 35.96
CA GLU A 107 -4.22 5.54 35.76
C GLU A 107 -3.65 4.41 36.63
N ASP A 108 -4.06 4.32 37.89
CA ASP A 108 -3.70 3.22 38.79
C ASP A 108 -4.17 1.85 38.24
N LEU A 109 -5.39 1.77 37.72
CA LEU A 109 -5.94 0.54 37.14
C LEU A 109 -5.28 0.13 35.80
N LEU A 110 -4.80 1.09 35.02
CA LEU A 110 -4.25 0.88 33.68
C LEU A 110 -2.73 0.68 33.66
N VAL A 111 -2.02 1.36 34.58
CA VAL A 111 -0.58 1.23 34.78
C VAL A 111 -0.27 0.14 35.83
N GLY A 112 -1.29 -0.35 36.53
CA GLY A 112 -1.19 -1.38 37.56
C GLY A 112 -0.43 -2.63 37.11
N GLU A 113 0.23 -3.25 38.09
CA GLU A 113 1.14 -4.39 37.93
C GLU A 113 0.51 -5.52 37.09
N ASN A 114 -0.79 -5.76 37.23
CA ASN A 114 -1.52 -6.83 36.51
C ASN A 114 -1.46 -6.72 34.98
N PHE A 115 -1.67 -5.52 34.40
CA PHE A 115 -1.61 -5.35 32.95
C PHE A 115 -0.16 -5.44 32.46
N GLN A 116 0.77 -4.81 33.17
CA GLN A 116 2.19 -4.83 32.82
C GLN A 116 2.74 -6.26 32.87
N ASP A 117 2.42 -7.01 33.92
CA ASP A 117 2.83 -8.41 34.07
C ASP A 117 2.25 -9.28 32.97
N MET A 118 0.95 -9.12 32.66
CA MET A 118 0.32 -9.86 31.57
C MET A 118 0.95 -9.53 30.21
N PHE A 119 1.11 -8.25 29.89
CA PHE A 119 1.62 -7.84 28.58
C PHE A 119 3.11 -8.16 28.42
N GLN A 120 3.89 -8.02 29.50
CA GLN A 120 5.29 -8.42 29.53
C GLN A 120 5.43 -9.94 29.42
N ALA A 121 4.60 -10.72 30.11
CA ALA A 121 4.58 -12.17 29.97
C ALA A 121 4.19 -12.60 28.54
N LEU A 122 3.20 -11.95 27.94
CA LEU A 122 2.83 -12.20 26.55
C LEU A 122 3.98 -11.86 25.60
N ARG A 123 4.62 -10.71 25.78
CA ARG A 123 5.80 -10.29 25.00
C ARG A 123 6.93 -11.31 25.11
N LEU A 124 7.26 -11.75 26.33
CA LEU A 124 8.30 -12.74 26.55
C LEU A 124 7.94 -14.09 25.91
N ALA A 125 6.69 -14.55 26.04
CA ALA A 125 6.29 -15.83 25.48
C ALA A 125 6.22 -15.83 23.95
N VAL A 126 5.86 -14.71 23.32
CA VAL A 126 5.97 -14.57 21.85
C VAL A 126 7.44 -14.47 21.42
N LEU A 127 8.32 -13.88 22.23
CA LEU A 127 9.76 -13.89 21.96
C LEU A 127 10.40 -15.27 22.17
N ASP A 128 9.84 -16.08 23.06
CA ASP A 128 10.22 -17.49 23.29
C ASP A 128 9.68 -18.42 22.20
N LEU A 129 8.78 -17.95 21.33
CA LEU A 129 8.54 -18.63 20.08
C LEU A 129 9.86 -18.64 19.30
N ASP A 130 10.17 -19.80 18.74
CA ASP A 130 11.32 -20.03 17.88
C ASP A 130 11.09 -19.30 16.54
N LEU A 131 11.10 -17.97 16.59
CA LEU A 131 10.89 -17.10 15.44
C LEU A 131 12.08 -17.27 14.51
N THR A 132 11.80 -17.55 13.24
CA THR A 132 12.85 -17.65 12.22
C THR A 132 13.56 -16.32 12.05
N ASP A 133 14.74 -16.34 11.46
CA ASP A 133 15.47 -15.11 11.13
C ASP A 133 14.79 -14.26 10.05
N LYS A 134 13.64 -14.71 9.55
CA LYS A 134 12.73 -13.99 8.64
C LYS A 134 11.61 -13.27 9.38
N ALA A 135 11.53 -13.38 10.70
CA ALA A 135 10.48 -12.76 11.51
C ALA A 135 11.05 -11.70 12.47
N ASP A 136 10.33 -10.59 12.61
CA ASP A 136 10.57 -9.53 13.59
C ASP A 136 9.33 -9.38 14.50
N PHE A 137 9.53 -8.85 15.71
CA PHE A 137 8.47 -8.70 16.70
C PHE A 137 8.38 -7.26 17.18
N GLY A 138 7.21 -6.66 17.01
CA GLY A 138 6.89 -5.32 17.52
C GLY A 138 5.85 -5.40 18.62
N ALA A 139 6.05 -4.71 19.74
CA ALA A 139 5.02 -4.54 20.76
C ALA A 139 4.71 -3.05 20.95
N LYS A 140 3.43 -2.71 21.01
CA LYS A 140 2.92 -1.37 21.33
C LYS A 140 1.83 -1.50 22.37
N THR A 141 1.93 -0.71 23.44
CA THR A 141 0.88 -0.60 24.47
C THR A 141 0.06 0.65 24.23
N HIS A 142 -1.26 0.50 24.25
CA HIS A 142 -2.19 1.63 24.21
C HIS A 142 -3.11 1.55 25.44
N LEU A 143 -3.00 2.53 26.34
CA LEU A 143 -3.85 2.61 27.51
C LEU A 143 -5.12 3.38 27.14
N TYR A 144 -6.28 2.73 27.26
CA TYR A 144 -7.57 3.32 26.96
C TYR A 144 -8.42 3.44 28.22
N LEU A 145 -9.15 4.53 28.32
CA LEU A 145 -10.10 4.82 29.38
C LEU A 145 -11.49 4.64 28.79
N ASP A 146 -12.26 3.72 29.35
CA ASP A 146 -13.71 3.72 29.20
C ASP A 146 -14.32 3.77 30.59
N ALA A 147 -15.39 4.55 30.72
CA ALA A 147 -16.09 4.79 31.95
C ALA A 147 -16.88 3.54 32.34
N THR A 148 -16.19 2.58 32.94
CA THR A 148 -16.74 1.38 33.58
C THR A 148 -17.21 0.31 32.56
N PRO A 149 -16.39 -0.72 32.28
CA PRO A 149 -15.13 -1.06 32.94
C PRO A 149 -13.89 -0.38 32.27
N ALA A 150 -12.83 -0.15 33.03
CA ALA A 150 -11.55 0.36 32.56
C ALA A 150 -10.75 -0.75 31.83
N TYR A 151 -10.17 -0.42 30.67
CA TYR A 151 -9.49 -1.38 29.79
C TYR A 151 -8.05 -0.98 29.44
N ALA A 152 -7.07 -1.81 29.78
CA ALA A 152 -5.72 -1.65 29.21
C ALA A 152 -5.56 -2.55 27.98
N VAL A 153 -5.08 -2.01 26.86
CA VAL A 153 -4.94 -2.77 25.61
C VAL A 153 -3.49 -2.78 25.13
N GLY A 154 -2.89 -3.96 25.13
CA GLY A 154 -1.61 -4.23 24.51
C GLY A 154 -1.79 -4.78 23.10
N VAL A 155 -0.93 -4.37 22.18
CA VAL A 155 -0.87 -4.93 20.83
C VAL A 155 0.53 -5.47 20.58
N ALA A 156 0.62 -6.76 20.29
CA ALA A 156 1.83 -7.45 19.90
C ALA A 156 1.69 -7.87 18.43
N SER A 157 2.68 -7.53 17.60
CA SER A 157 2.66 -7.76 16.16
C SER A 157 3.86 -8.60 15.75
N VAL A 158 3.61 -9.63 14.93
CA VAL A 158 4.64 -10.45 14.30
C VAL A 158 4.78 -10.00 12.85
N TRP A 159 5.99 -9.67 12.45
CA TRP A 159 6.33 -9.15 11.13
C TRP A 159 7.21 -10.16 10.39
N ARG A 160 7.04 -10.26 9.07
CA ARG A 160 8.07 -10.79 8.17
C ARG A 160 9.09 -9.67 7.92
N ILE A 161 10.38 -10.01 7.81
CA ILE A 161 11.45 -9.04 7.56
C ILE A 161 11.57 -8.72 6.06
N ASP A 162 11.42 -9.73 5.20
CA ASP A 162 11.56 -9.60 3.75
C ASP A 162 10.50 -10.44 2.99
N PRO A 163 9.52 -9.80 2.33
CA PRO A 163 9.21 -8.37 2.43
C PRO A 163 8.82 -7.98 3.86
N LYS A 164 9.02 -6.71 4.22
CA LYS A 164 8.59 -6.21 5.53
C LYS A 164 7.08 -6.09 5.60
N GLU A 165 6.40 -7.10 6.13
CA GLU A 165 4.94 -7.14 6.24
C GLU A 165 4.50 -7.59 7.65
N GLU A 166 3.43 -6.99 8.17
CA GLU A 166 2.77 -7.50 9.38
C GLU A 166 2.02 -8.78 9.01
N VAL A 167 2.23 -9.86 9.75
CA VAL A 167 1.63 -11.17 9.45
C VAL A 167 0.56 -11.49 10.49
N TYR A 168 0.86 -11.24 11.77
CA TYR A 168 -0.08 -11.43 12.87
C TYR A 168 -0.11 -10.22 13.79
N LYS A 169 -1.29 -9.97 14.36
CA LYS A 169 -1.52 -8.93 15.37
C LYS A 169 -2.34 -9.48 16.51
N VAL A 170 -1.74 -9.62 17.68
CA VAL A 170 -2.38 -10.04 18.91
C VAL A 170 -2.76 -8.80 19.72
N ARG A 171 -4.06 -8.62 19.93
CA ARG A 171 -4.62 -7.61 20.84
C ARG A 171 -4.94 -8.27 22.17
N ALA A 172 -4.23 -7.88 23.22
CA ALA A 172 -4.47 -8.33 24.58
C ALA A 172 -5.11 -7.20 25.39
N THR A 173 -6.28 -7.46 25.95
CA THR A 173 -7.09 -6.53 26.74
C THR A 173 -7.13 -7.00 28.18
N TYR A 174 -6.84 -6.11 29.12
CA TYR A 174 -7.08 -6.30 30.54
C TYR A 174 -8.27 -5.45 30.97
N LYS A 175 -9.24 -6.06 31.65
CA LYS A 175 -10.41 -5.40 32.20
C LYS A 175 -10.30 -5.39 33.72
N ALA A 176 -10.02 -4.21 34.28
CA ALA A 176 -9.55 -4.08 35.66
C ALA A 176 -10.60 -4.45 36.70
N GLU A 177 -11.87 -4.05 36.52
CA GLU A 177 -12.95 -4.29 37.49
C GLU A 177 -13.28 -5.76 37.70
N THR A 178 -13.04 -6.59 36.68
CA THR A 178 -13.33 -8.03 36.73
C THR A 178 -12.06 -8.88 36.78
N ASP A 179 -10.88 -8.25 36.82
CA ASP A 179 -9.58 -8.91 36.68
C ASP A 179 -9.54 -9.92 35.52
N GLU A 180 -10.06 -9.49 34.36
CA GLU A 180 -10.25 -10.34 33.18
C GLU A 180 -9.22 -10.00 32.10
N TYR A 181 -8.56 -11.04 31.58
CA TYR A 181 -7.59 -10.98 30.49
C TYR A 181 -8.24 -11.59 29.25
N ILE A 182 -8.31 -10.83 28.18
CA ILE A 182 -8.91 -11.22 26.89
C ILE A 182 -7.86 -11.02 25.81
N ALA A 183 -7.70 -11.95 24.90
CA ALA A 183 -6.85 -11.78 23.73
C ALA A 183 -7.56 -12.21 22.46
N ASP A 184 -7.43 -11.38 21.44
CA ASP A 184 -7.85 -11.65 20.08
C ASP A 184 -6.64 -11.54 19.16
N MET A 185 -6.60 -12.37 18.14
CA MET A 185 -5.51 -12.40 17.17
C MET A 185 -6.03 -12.18 15.76
N TRP A 186 -5.44 -11.25 15.03
CA TRP A 186 -5.70 -11.02 13.62
C TRP A 186 -4.59 -11.67 12.79
N SER A 187 -4.96 -12.52 11.84
CA SER A 187 -4.09 -12.93 10.74
C SER A 187 -4.30 -12.04 9.51
N MET A 188 -3.21 -11.44 9.02
CA MET A 188 -3.26 -10.62 7.81
C MET A 188 -3.47 -11.46 6.55
N LYS A 189 -2.96 -12.71 6.53
CA LYS A 189 -3.14 -13.64 5.40
C LYS A 189 -4.61 -14.03 5.21
N SER A 190 -5.30 -14.29 6.31
CA SER A 190 -6.73 -14.61 6.29
C SER A 190 -7.64 -13.39 6.35
N ASN A 191 -7.07 -12.22 6.68
CA ASN A 191 -7.78 -11.00 7.04
C ASN A 191 -8.92 -11.24 8.06
N ARG A 192 -8.65 -11.99 9.14
CA ARG A 192 -9.67 -12.43 10.12
C ARG A 192 -9.18 -12.35 11.57
N TRP A 193 -10.09 -12.05 12.49
CA TRP A 193 -9.89 -12.13 13.93
C TRP A 193 -10.25 -13.52 14.49
N PHE A 194 -9.42 -14.01 15.40
CA PHE A 194 -9.57 -15.25 16.13
C PHE A 194 -9.54 -14.95 17.64
N PRO A 195 -10.59 -15.30 18.39
CA PRO A 195 -10.54 -15.29 19.84
C PRO A 195 -9.44 -16.25 20.31
N ALA A 196 -8.45 -15.72 21.03
CA ALA A 196 -7.26 -16.47 21.42
C ALA A 196 -7.32 -16.97 22.86
N ALA A 197 -7.69 -16.10 23.79
CA ALA A 197 -7.83 -16.50 25.19
C ALA A 197 -8.77 -15.58 25.96
N LYS A 198 -9.43 -16.13 26.98
CA LYS A 198 -10.14 -15.38 28.01
C LYS A 198 -9.91 -16.06 29.36
N LYS A 199 -9.36 -15.33 30.34
CA LYS A 199 -9.06 -15.82 31.70
C LYS A 199 -9.38 -14.75 32.72
N THR A 200 -9.68 -15.16 33.95
CA THR A 200 -9.97 -14.26 35.07
C THR A 200 -9.05 -14.60 36.23
N GLY A 201 -8.52 -13.59 36.90
CA GLY A 201 -7.58 -13.75 38.02
C GLY A 201 -6.12 -13.64 37.60
N HIS A 202 -5.35 -12.77 38.25
CA HIS A 202 -3.91 -12.56 38.02
C HIS A 202 -3.09 -13.87 37.99
N ALA A 203 -3.39 -14.84 38.88
CA ALA A 203 -2.72 -16.13 38.91
C ALA A 203 -2.89 -16.97 37.62
N ARG A 204 -3.79 -16.57 36.70
CA ARG A 204 -4.03 -17.23 35.42
C ARG A 204 -3.26 -16.61 34.25
N ILE A 205 -2.44 -15.57 34.45
CA ILE A 205 -1.66 -14.91 33.38
C ILE A 205 -0.82 -15.93 32.59
N SER A 206 -0.11 -16.84 33.25
CA SER A 206 0.68 -17.87 32.54
C SER A 206 -0.19 -18.76 31.64
N ALA A 207 -1.37 -19.17 32.12
CA ALA A 207 -2.31 -19.97 31.34
C ALA A 207 -2.96 -19.17 30.20
N PHE A 208 -3.20 -17.88 30.41
CA PHE A 208 -3.68 -16.96 29.39
C PHE A 208 -2.65 -16.82 28.27
N VAL A 209 -1.40 -16.48 28.61
CA VAL A 209 -0.30 -16.30 27.66
C VAL A 209 -0.04 -17.57 26.87
N LYS A 210 -0.01 -18.73 27.54
CA LYS A 210 0.12 -20.03 26.86
C LYS A 210 -1.00 -20.26 25.84
N ALA A 211 -2.26 -19.99 26.19
CA ALA A 211 -3.37 -20.15 25.26
C ALA A 211 -3.25 -19.23 24.04
N VAL A 212 -2.77 -17.99 24.22
CA VAL A 212 -2.54 -17.05 23.12
C VAL A 212 -1.44 -17.55 22.18
N VAL A 213 -0.32 -18.01 22.73
CA VAL A 213 0.81 -18.54 21.95
C VAL A 213 0.43 -19.83 21.23
N ASP A 214 -0.28 -20.74 21.91
CA ASP A 214 -0.80 -21.98 21.34
C ASP A 214 -1.76 -21.67 20.17
N LYS A 215 -2.66 -20.67 20.33
CA LYS A 215 -3.54 -20.20 19.26
C LYS A 215 -2.79 -19.64 18.05
N LEU A 216 -1.82 -18.76 18.32
CA LEU A 216 -0.99 -18.15 17.28
C LEU A 216 -0.27 -19.22 16.48
N LYS A 217 0.31 -20.22 17.16
CA LYS A 217 0.97 -21.33 16.48
C LYS A 217 -0.02 -22.19 15.68
N ALA A 218 -1.18 -22.53 16.23
CA ALA A 218 -2.15 -23.35 15.51
C ALA A 218 -2.63 -22.68 14.22
N VAL A 219 -2.92 -21.37 14.25
CA VAL A 219 -3.29 -20.62 13.04
C VAL A 219 -2.12 -20.48 12.09
N HIS A 220 -0.90 -20.26 12.60
CA HIS A 220 0.31 -20.19 11.79
C HIS A 220 0.58 -21.48 11.00
N ASP A 221 0.55 -22.62 11.71
CA ASP A 221 0.77 -23.94 11.13
C ASP A 221 -0.35 -24.26 10.11
N LEU A 222 -1.60 -23.89 10.43
CA LEU A 222 -2.75 -24.07 9.53
C LEU A 222 -2.62 -23.24 8.25
N GLU A 223 -2.08 -22.03 8.35
CA GLU A 223 -1.85 -21.14 7.20
C GLU A 223 -0.64 -21.56 6.36
N GLY A 224 0.16 -22.52 6.82
CA GLY A 224 1.38 -22.97 6.13
C GLY A 224 2.45 -21.88 6.05
N GLU A 225 2.46 -20.95 7.00
CA GLU A 225 3.54 -19.97 7.13
C GLU A 225 4.78 -20.63 7.77
N SER A 226 5.97 -20.03 7.57
CA SER A 226 7.27 -20.57 8.02
C SER A 226 8.03 -19.60 8.92
N LEU A 227 7.29 -18.83 9.73
CA LEU A 227 7.85 -17.80 10.63
C LEU A 227 8.09 -18.34 12.04
N ILE A 228 7.43 -19.42 12.44
CA ILE A 228 7.52 -20.02 13.77
C ILE A 228 8.01 -21.47 13.63
N GLU A 229 9.28 -21.71 13.93
CA GLU A 229 9.98 -23.01 13.78
C GLU A 229 9.70 -24.04 14.88
N SER A 230 8.81 -23.72 15.84
CA SER A 230 8.55 -24.58 16.99
C SER A 230 8.16 -26.00 16.58
N ARG A 231 8.95 -26.99 17.06
CA ARG A 231 8.75 -28.44 16.85
C ARG A 231 7.48 -29.00 17.49
N ARG A 232 6.84 -28.23 18.36
CA ARG A 232 5.65 -28.69 19.08
C ARG A 232 4.42 -28.40 18.24
N THR A 233 3.88 -29.41 17.55
CA THR A 233 2.58 -29.28 16.90
C THR A 233 1.53 -28.94 17.95
N VAL A 234 0.81 -27.84 17.76
CA VAL A 234 -0.29 -27.43 18.62
C VAL A 234 -1.57 -27.61 17.83
N GLU A 235 -2.37 -28.59 18.21
CA GLU A 235 -3.73 -28.73 17.67
C GLU A 235 -4.66 -27.82 18.46
N ASP A 236 -5.28 -26.87 17.78
CA ASP A 236 -6.38 -26.10 18.33
C ASP A 236 -7.72 -26.65 17.83
N THR A 237 -8.50 -27.17 18.77
CA THR A 237 -9.83 -27.74 18.53
C THR A 237 -10.96 -26.72 18.64
N SER A 238 -10.66 -25.41 18.68
CA SER A 238 -11.70 -24.37 18.71
C SER A 238 -12.54 -24.43 17.44
N LYS A 239 -13.84 -24.14 17.57
CA LYS A 239 -14.80 -24.17 16.45
C LYS A 239 -14.37 -23.21 15.32
N GLU A 240 -13.76 -22.09 15.66
CA GLU A 240 -13.28 -21.08 14.73
C GLU A 240 -12.12 -21.59 13.87
N VAL A 241 -11.13 -22.26 14.48
CA VAL A 241 -9.98 -22.84 13.75
C VAL A 241 -10.43 -24.04 12.92
N ALA A 242 -11.32 -24.88 13.44
CA ALA A 242 -11.89 -26.00 12.69
C ALA A 242 -12.69 -25.52 11.46
N GLY A 243 -13.51 -24.48 11.61
CA GLY A 243 -14.22 -23.86 10.49
C GLY A 243 -13.27 -23.26 9.46
N TYR A 244 -12.22 -22.56 9.93
CA TYR A 244 -11.22 -21.96 9.04
C TYR A 244 -10.38 -23.00 8.28
N LYS A 245 -10.08 -24.15 8.90
CA LYS A 245 -9.41 -25.27 8.23
C LYS A 245 -10.21 -25.77 7.03
N GLY A 246 -11.53 -25.94 7.17
CA GLY A 246 -12.40 -26.31 6.06
C GLY A 246 -12.41 -25.28 4.92
N GLU A 247 -12.32 -23.99 5.25
CA GLU A 247 -12.20 -22.91 4.26
C GLU A 247 -10.86 -22.96 3.51
N ILE A 248 -9.75 -23.19 4.22
CA ILE A 248 -8.42 -23.33 3.61
C ILE A 248 -8.37 -24.56 2.70
N ASP A 249 -8.86 -25.71 3.16
CA ASP A 249 -8.90 -26.92 2.34
C ASP A 249 -9.72 -26.69 1.07
N ALA A 250 -10.88 -26.05 1.18
CA ALA A 250 -11.69 -25.68 0.03
C ALA A 250 -10.96 -24.71 -0.92
N ARG A 251 -10.18 -23.75 -0.40
CA ARG A 251 -9.36 -22.84 -1.20
C ARG A 251 -8.25 -23.58 -1.93
N ILE A 252 -7.49 -24.44 -1.24
CA ILE A 252 -6.43 -25.25 -1.83
C ILE A 252 -6.99 -26.13 -2.96
N GLN A 253 -8.16 -26.74 -2.76
CA GLN A 253 -8.83 -27.51 -3.82
C GLN A 253 -9.23 -26.65 -5.01
N ARG A 254 -9.73 -25.42 -4.80
CA ARG A 254 -10.04 -24.48 -5.90
C ARG A 254 -8.80 -24.05 -6.66
N GLU A 255 -7.71 -23.74 -5.95
CA GLU A 255 -6.42 -23.34 -6.55
C GLU A 255 -5.82 -24.49 -7.35
N LYS A 256 -5.83 -25.71 -6.81
CA LYS A 256 -5.42 -26.92 -7.53
C LYS A 256 -6.25 -27.13 -8.79
N ALA A 257 -7.58 -27.06 -8.69
CA ALA A 257 -8.47 -27.18 -9.84
C ALA A 257 -8.26 -26.07 -10.87
N GLN A 258 -7.93 -24.85 -10.44
CA GLN A 258 -7.61 -23.73 -11.34
C GLN A 258 -6.25 -23.92 -12.03
N ALA A 259 -5.25 -24.47 -11.34
CA ALA A 259 -3.95 -24.80 -11.92
C ALA A 259 -4.08 -25.93 -12.95
N GLU A 260 -4.79 -27.00 -12.62
CA GLU A 260 -5.12 -28.09 -13.55
C GLU A 260 -5.88 -27.55 -14.77
N TYR A 261 -6.83 -26.64 -14.58
CA TYR A 261 -7.54 -25.99 -15.68
C TYR A 261 -6.61 -25.18 -16.61
N LYS A 262 -5.73 -24.34 -16.06
CA LYS A 262 -4.75 -23.57 -16.85
C LYS A 262 -3.79 -24.48 -17.62
N GLN A 263 -3.39 -25.59 -17.02
CA GLN A 263 -2.55 -26.59 -17.68
C GLN A 263 -3.30 -27.29 -18.82
N ALA A 264 -4.55 -27.69 -18.59
CA ALA A 264 -5.40 -28.29 -19.63
C ALA A 264 -5.65 -27.33 -20.79
N GLU A 265 -5.86 -26.04 -20.51
CA GLU A 265 -6.02 -24.99 -21.51
C GLU A 265 -4.76 -24.81 -22.37
N LYS A 266 -3.58 -24.77 -21.74
CA LYS A 266 -2.30 -24.72 -22.45
C LYS A 266 -2.12 -25.92 -23.38
N ILE A 267 -2.32 -27.14 -22.86
CA ILE A 267 -2.22 -28.37 -23.65
C ILE A 267 -3.20 -28.34 -24.82
N SER A 268 -4.45 -27.94 -24.60
CA SER A 268 -5.47 -27.85 -25.65
C SER A 268 -5.10 -26.84 -26.74
N ALA A 269 -4.50 -25.71 -26.36
CA ALA A 269 -4.02 -24.71 -27.30
C ALA A 269 -2.83 -25.23 -28.13
N ASP A 270 -1.88 -25.93 -27.50
CA ASP A 270 -0.73 -26.54 -28.17
C ASP A 270 -1.17 -27.61 -29.18
N ILE A 271 -2.15 -28.46 -28.81
CA ILE A 271 -2.74 -29.47 -29.71
C ILE A 271 -3.41 -28.78 -30.90
N SER A 272 -4.25 -27.77 -30.66
CA SER A 272 -4.91 -27.02 -31.73
C SER A 272 -3.89 -26.40 -32.69
N GLN A 273 -2.82 -25.81 -32.18
CA GLN A 273 -1.77 -25.22 -33.00
C GLN A 273 -0.97 -26.27 -33.79
N ALA A 274 -0.77 -27.47 -33.24
CA ALA A 274 -0.09 -28.56 -33.93
C ALA A 274 -0.96 -29.15 -35.05
N ILE A 275 -2.26 -29.35 -34.80
CA ILE A 275 -3.25 -29.78 -35.80
C ILE A 275 -3.27 -28.78 -36.95
N ASP A 276 -3.38 -27.48 -36.67
CA ASP A 276 -3.38 -26.43 -37.70
C ASP A 276 -2.11 -26.50 -38.56
N ARG A 277 -0.93 -26.56 -37.94
CA ARG A 277 0.35 -26.61 -38.64
C ARG A 277 0.45 -27.83 -39.56
N LYS A 278 0.12 -29.03 -39.06
CA LYS A 278 0.20 -30.27 -39.84
C LYS A 278 -0.86 -30.34 -40.94
N LEU A 279 -2.09 -29.86 -40.69
CA LEU A 279 -3.14 -29.79 -41.71
C LEU A 279 -2.80 -28.79 -42.82
N SER A 280 -2.28 -27.61 -42.49
CA SER A 280 -1.86 -26.63 -43.51
C SER A 280 -0.73 -27.15 -44.39
N ALA A 281 0.18 -27.96 -43.84
CA ALA A 281 1.22 -28.64 -44.62
C ALA A 281 0.65 -29.73 -45.54
N ARG A 282 -0.33 -30.51 -45.05
CA ARG A 282 -0.91 -31.64 -45.79
C ARG A 282 -1.99 -31.24 -46.80
N LEU A 283 -2.68 -30.13 -46.57
CA LEU A 283 -3.74 -29.57 -47.41
C LEU A 283 -3.38 -28.13 -47.82
N PRO A 284 -2.55 -27.96 -48.87
CA PRO A 284 -2.18 -26.64 -49.37
C PRO A 284 -3.42 -25.81 -49.73
N GLY A 285 -3.48 -24.56 -49.26
CA GLY A 285 -4.62 -23.66 -49.48
C GLY A 285 -5.75 -23.77 -48.46
N SER A 286 -5.61 -24.62 -47.42
CA SER A 286 -6.52 -24.62 -46.28
C SER A 286 -6.44 -23.32 -45.47
N ARG A 287 -7.57 -22.89 -44.92
CA ARG A 287 -7.66 -21.77 -43.95
C ARG A 287 -8.14 -22.32 -42.61
N THR A 288 -7.43 -22.00 -41.54
CA THR A 288 -7.79 -22.42 -40.18
C THR A 288 -8.26 -21.22 -39.36
N SER A 289 -9.35 -21.41 -38.62
CA SER A 289 -9.91 -20.46 -37.67
C SER A 289 -10.02 -21.14 -36.31
N ARG A 290 -9.38 -20.58 -35.28
CA ARG A 290 -9.50 -21.07 -33.90
C ARG A 290 -10.59 -20.33 -33.16
N TYR A 291 -11.36 -21.08 -32.39
CA TYR A 291 -12.29 -20.51 -31.43
C TYR A 291 -11.68 -20.55 -30.02
N PRO A 292 -12.10 -19.64 -29.12
CA PRO A 292 -11.69 -19.67 -27.72
C PRO A 292 -12.00 -21.03 -27.08
N SER A 293 -11.11 -21.46 -26.19
CA SER A 293 -11.32 -22.60 -25.29
C SER A 293 -12.61 -22.39 -24.51
N ARG A 294 -13.49 -23.40 -24.49
CA ARG A 294 -14.68 -23.41 -23.62
C ARG A 294 -14.40 -24.29 -22.41
N ARG A 295 -14.59 -23.73 -21.22
CA ARG A 295 -14.58 -24.46 -19.96
C ARG A 295 -15.92 -25.16 -19.75
N ASP A 296 -15.88 -26.45 -19.45
CA ASP A 296 -16.99 -27.11 -18.79
C ASP A 296 -16.90 -26.83 -17.29
N THR A 297 -17.91 -26.19 -16.70
CA THR A 297 -17.91 -25.83 -15.28
C THR A 297 -18.08 -27.04 -14.36
N SER A 298 -18.57 -28.16 -14.90
CA SER A 298 -18.82 -29.39 -14.15
C SER A 298 -17.62 -30.35 -14.12
N THR A 299 -16.60 -30.14 -14.96
CA THR A 299 -15.43 -31.02 -15.09
C THR A 299 -14.13 -30.23 -15.28
N THR A 300 -12.97 -30.89 -15.11
CA THR A 300 -11.65 -30.30 -15.47
C THR A 300 -11.39 -30.33 -16.99
N ARG A 301 -12.46 -30.40 -17.80
CA ARG A 301 -12.39 -30.53 -19.26
C ARG A 301 -12.31 -29.17 -19.92
N VAL A 302 -11.33 -29.03 -20.80
CA VAL A 302 -11.22 -27.90 -21.73
C VAL A 302 -11.49 -28.39 -23.13
N THR A 303 -12.35 -27.67 -23.85
CA THR A 303 -12.61 -27.96 -25.26
C THR A 303 -12.11 -26.82 -26.13
N THR A 304 -11.20 -27.10 -27.07
CA THR A 304 -10.83 -26.17 -28.15
C THR A 304 -11.47 -26.60 -29.46
N TRP A 305 -11.86 -25.62 -30.27
CA TRP A 305 -12.46 -25.85 -31.58
C TRP A 305 -11.61 -25.21 -32.67
N ASN A 306 -11.29 -25.98 -33.70
CA ASN A 306 -10.65 -25.50 -34.92
C ASN A 306 -11.62 -25.69 -36.09
N ALA A 307 -11.90 -24.64 -36.86
CA ALA A 307 -12.56 -24.77 -38.15
C ALA A 307 -11.51 -24.72 -39.25
N ILE A 308 -11.48 -25.76 -40.08
CA ILE A 308 -10.58 -25.88 -41.23
C ILE A 308 -11.41 -25.84 -42.50
N SER A 309 -11.15 -24.86 -43.36
CA SER A 309 -11.83 -24.69 -44.65
C SER A 309 -10.89 -25.02 -45.81
N VAL A 310 -11.33 -25.89 -46.72
CA VAL A 310 -10.65 -26.22 -47.99
C VAL A 310 -11.66 -26.10 -49.13
N GLY A 311 -11.45 -25.13 -50.02
CA GLY A 311 -12.46 -24.75 -51.01
C GLY A 311 -13.77 -24.33 -50.33
N ASN A 312 -14.88 -24.98 -50.68
CA ASN A 312 -16.20 -24.71 -50.11
C ASN A 312 -16.56 -25.61 -48.91
N THR A 313 -15.65 -26.50 -48.49
CA THR A 313 -15.89 -27.44 -47.39
C THR A 313 -15.26 -26.91 -46.11
N THR A 314 -16.02 -26.80 -45.02
CA THR A 314 -15.52 -26.43 -43.69
C THR A 314 -15.76 -27.56 -42.69
N VAL A 315 -14.67 -28.07 -42.13
CA VAL A 315 -14.66 -29.12 -41.10
C VAL A 315 -14.33 -28.49 -39.76
N GLN A 316 -15.14 -28.76 -38.75
CA GLN A 316 -14.85 -28.41 -37.37
C GLN A 316 -14.19 -29.59 -36.66
N VAL A 317 -13.18 -29.31 -35.86
CA VAL A 317 -12.46 -30.26 -35.02
C VAL A 317 -12.54 -29.76 -33.58
N ALA A 318 -13.25 -30.49 -32.74
CA ALA A 318 -13.31 -30.26 -31.30
C ALA A 318 -12.28 -31.16 -30.60
N THR A 319 -11.28 -30.57 -29.96
CA THR A 319 -10.33 -31.29 -29.09
C THR A 319 -10.72 -31.08 -27.64
N ASN A 320 -10.78 -32.16 -26.87
CA ASN A 320 -11.08 -32.13 -25.45
C ASN A 320 -9.87 -32.61 -24.68
N VAL A 321 -9.45 -31.83 -23.69
CA VAL A 321 -8.36 -32.18 -22.77
C VAL A 321 -8.92 -32.22 -21.37
N ARG A 322 -8.65 -33.31 -20.64
CA ARG A 322 -8.96 -33.44 -19.22
C ARG A 322 -7.71 -33.86 -18.48
N ILE A 323 -7.37 -33.17 -17.40
CA ILE A 323 -6.30 -33.61 -16.50
C ILE A 323 -6.94 -34.35 -15.33
N ASP A 324 -6.41 -35.53 -15.04
CA ASP A 324 -6.83 -36.32 -13.88
C ASP A 324 -6.06 -35.92 -12.60
N PRO A 325 -6.45 -36.41 -11.41
CA PRO A 325 -5.76 -36.08 -10.17
C PRO A 325 -4.28 -36.50 -10.10
N THR A 326 -3.81 -37.37 -10.99
CA THR A 326 -2.41 -37.80 -11.10
C THR A 326 -1.57 -36.85 -11.96
N GLY A 327 -2.21 -35.87 -12.62
CA GLY A 327 -1.57 -34.95 -13.55
C GLY A 327 -1.48 -35.48 -14.98
N THR A 328 -2.10 -36.64 -15.27
CA THR A 328 -2.09 -37.23 -16.60
C THR A 328 -3.13 -36.54 -17.48
N ALA A 329 -2.72 -36.09 -18.67
CA ALA A 329 -3.61 -35.46 -19.64
C ALA A 329 -4.29 -36.51 -20.53
N HIS A 330 -5.62 -36.48 -20.53
CA HIS A 330 -6.49 -37.31 -21.33
C HIS A 330 -7.03 -36.49 -22.50
N ILE A 331 -6.69 -36.88 -23.72
CA ILE A 331 -7.02 -36.14 -24.95
C ILE A 331 -8.01 -36.96 -25.78
N PHE A 332 -9.09 -36.33 -26.23
CA PHE A 332 -10.04 -36.96 -27.15
C PHE A 332 -10.72 -35.92 -28.05
N GLY A 333 -11.02 -36.30 -29.29
CA GLY A 333 -11.52 -35.37 -30.29
C GLY A 333 -12.73 -35.85 -31.06
N HIS A 334 -13.48 -34.89 -31.57
CA HIS A 334 -14.56 -35.10 -32.54
C HIS A 334 -14.32 -34.17 -33.74
N TYR A 335 -14.72 -34.61 -34.92
CA TYR A 335 -14.69 -33.78 -36.11
C TYR A 335 -15.94 -34.00 -36.98
N GLY A 336 -16.27 -33.03 -37.82
CA GLY A 336 -17.48 -33.07 -38.64
C GLY A 336 -17.65 -31.81 -39.48
N LEU A 337 -18.64 -31.80 -40.37
CA LEU A 337 -18.96 -30.62 -41.18
C LEU A 337 -19.58 -29.54 -40.29
N SER A 338 -19.23 -28.28 -40.57
CA SER A 338 -19.77 -27.12 -39.82
C SER A 338 -21.29 -26.96 -39.91
N SER A 339 -21.94 -27.55 -40.92
CA SER A 339 -23.38 -27.48 -41.16
C SER A 339 -24.17 -28.58 -40.48
N ASP A 340 -23.50 -29.65 -40.02
CA ASP A 340 -24.15 -30.71 -39.26
C ASP A 340 -24.23 -30.30 -37.78
N SER A 341 -25.43 -30.32 -37.22
CA SER A 341 -25.67 -30.04 -35.79
C SER A 341 -25.04 -31.08 -34.85
N THR A 342 -24.45 -32.14 -35.39
CA THR A 342 -23.71 -33.16 -34.64
C THR A 342 -22.33 -33.35 -35.28
N LEU A 343 -21.26 -33.07 -34.52
CA LEU A 343 -19.93 -33.61 -34.86
C LEU A 343 -19.97 -35.13 -34.69
N SER A 344 -20.44 -35.84 -35.70
CA SER A 344 -20.79 -37.26 -35.60
C SER A 344 -19.59 -38.20 -35.74
N LYS A 345 -18.42 -37.70 -36.15
CA LYS A 345 -17.21 -38.52 -36.32
C LYS A 345 -16.25 -38.33 -35.15
N VAL A 346 -15.91 -39.44 -34.51
CA VAL A 346 -14.91 -39.50 -33.44
C VAL A 346 -13.54 -39.59 -34.10
N VAL A 347 -12.57 -38.77 -33.68
CA VAL A 347 -11.16 -38.99 -34.06
C VAL A 347 -10.82 -40.41 -33.62
N PRO A 348 -10.27 -41.29 -34.50
CA PRO A 348 -9.96 -42.66 -34.13
C PRO A 348 -9.28 -42.66 -32.77
N LYS A 349 -9.87 -43.36 -31.78
CA LYS A 349 -9.34 -43.39 -30.43
C LYS A 349 -7.90 -43.90 -30.50
N THR A 350 -6.94 -43.01 -30.40
CA THR A 350 -5.62 -43.38 -29.88
C THR A 350 -5.87 -43.87 -28.46
N ALA A 351 -5.21 -44.96 -28.06
CA ALA A 351 -5.40 -45.50 -26.72
C ALA A 351 -5.15 -44.39 -25.69
N PHE A 352 -5.97 -44.37 -24.64
CA PHE A 352 -5.77 -43.48 -23.49
C PHE A 352 -4.30 -43.58 -23.02
N GLY A 353 -3.51 -42.52 -23.19
CA GLY A 353 -2.08 -42.47 -22.82
C GLY A 353 -1.06 -42.50 -23.97
N GLU A 354 -1.47 -42.52 -25.24
CA GLU A 354 -0.54 -42.32 -26.36
C GLU A 354 -0.01 -40.87 -26.44
N SER A 355 1.17 -40.70 -27.05
CA SER A 355 1.87 -39.43 -27.07
C SER A 355 1.04 -38.33 -27.77
N PHE A 356 1.23 -37.08 -27.33
CA PHE A 356 0.66 -35.87 -27.94
C PHE A 356 0.76 -35.89 -29.47
N GLU A 357 1.90 -36.31 -30.01
CA GLU A 357 2.13 -36.35 -31.46
C GLU A 357 1.27 -37.40 -32.17
N THR A 358 1.11 -38.58 -31.56
CA THR A 358 0.30 -39.67 -32.10
C THR A 358 -1.17 -39.25 -32.25
N TYR A 359 -1.73 -38.55 -31.27
CA TYR A 359 -3.09 -38.01 -31.37
C TYR A 359 -3.21 -36.95 -32.48
N VAL A 360 -2.24 -36.03 -32.57
CA VAL A 360 -2.26 -34.99 -33.60
C VAL A 360 -2.20 -35.61 -35.00
N ASP A 361 -1.33 -36.61 -35.23
CA ASP A 361 -1.23 -37.29 -36.52
C ASP A 361 -2.52 -38.05 -36.87
N ALA A 362 -3.09 -38.79 -35.92
CA ALA A 362 -4.37 -39.48 -36.13
C ALA A 362 -5.51 -38.49 -36.46
N ALA A 363 -5.56 -37.35 -35.78
CA ALA A 363 -6.55 -36.30 -36.05
C ALA A 363 -6.36 -35.67 -37.43
N VAL A 364 -5.13 -35.32 -37.79
CA VAL A 364 -4.78 -34.76 -39.10
C VAL A 364 -5.15 -35.72 -40.22
N ASP A 365 -4.82 -37.00 -40.07
CA ASP A 365 -5.09 -38.03 -41.09
C ASP A 365 -6.59 -38.29 -41.26
N ALA A 366 -7.34 -38.34 -40.16
CA ALA A 366 -8.78 -38.52 -40.18
C ALA A 366 -9.49 -37.33 -40.84
N VAL A 367 -9.09 -36.10 -40.52
CA VAL A 367 -9.66 -34.87 -41.08
C VAL A 367 -9.28 -34.70 -42.54
N ALA A 368 -8.02 -34.93 -42.92
CA ALA A 368 -7.58 -34.81 -44.30
C ALA A 368 -8.25 -35.84 -45.22
N SER A 369 -8.39 -37.09 -44.74
CA SER A 369 -9.11 -38.14 -45.47
C SER A 369 -10.59 -37.77 -45.64
N PHE A 370 -11.21 -37.20 -44.60
CA PHE A 370 -12.60 -36.74 -44.65
C PHE A 370 -12.80 -35.61 -45.65
N ILE A 371 -11.93 -34.59 -45.64
CA ILE A 371 -11.99 -33.47 -46.58
C ILE A 371 -11.85 -33.99 -48.02
N THR A 372 -10.84 -34.82 -48.30
CA THR A 372 -10.61 -35.37 -49.66
C THR A 372 -11.82 -36.16 -50.16
N ALA A 373 -12.41 -37.00 -49.31
CA ALA A 373 -13.61 -37.75 -49.64
C ALA A 373 -14.82 -36.83 -49.91
N SER A 374 -14.98 -35.75 -49.15
CA SER A 374 -16.08 -34.79 -49.32
C SER A 374 -15.90 -33.82 -50.49
N THR A 375 -14.66 -33.55 -50.92
CA THR A 375 -14.36 -32.65 -52.06
C THR A 375 -14.38 -33.36 -53.42
N THR A 376 -14.44 -34.69 -53.45
CA THR A 376 -14.52 -35.44 -54.70
C THR A 376 -15.90 -35.21 -55.30
N PRO A 377 -16.03 -34.56 -56.47
CA PRO A 377 -17.33 -34.37 -57.09
C PRO A 377 -17.88 -35.74 -57.46
N THR A 378 -18.92 -36.19 -56.76
CA THR A 378 -19.70 -37.34 -57.18
C THR A 378 -20.32 -36.98 -58.53
N ARG A 379 -19.64 -37.36 -59.62
CA ARG A 379 -20.16 -37.22 -60.98
C ARG A 379 -21.32 -38.21 -61.12
N ALA A 380 -22.50 -37.81 -60.64
CA ALA A 380 -23.73 -38.50 -60.98
C ALA A 380 -23.87 -38.46 -62.52
N PRO A 381 -24.17 -39.60 -63.18
CA PRO A 381 -24.46 -39.58 -64.61
C PRO A 381 -25.65 -38.66 -64.86
N ALA A 382 -25.50 -37.77 -65.84
CA ALA A 382 -26.53 -36.80 -66.20
C ALA A 382 -27.86 -37.53 -66.50
N PRO A 383 -28.99 -37.13 -65.90
CA PRO A 383 -30.28 -37.66 -66.30
C PRO A 383 -30.57 -37.22 -67.73
N VAL A 384 -30.98 -38.19 -68.56
CA VAL A 384 -31.43 -38.00 -69.92
C VAL A 384 -32.66 -37.07 -69.92
N SER A 385 -32.59 -36.06 -70.77
CA SER A 385 -33.60 -35.02 -70.98
C SER A 385 -34.96 -35.58 -71.42
N ALA A 386 -36.03 -35.09 -70.79
CA ALA A 386 -37.41 -35.09 -71.28
C ALA A 386 -38.02 -33.69 -71.02
N PRO A 387 -39.01 -33.25 -71.83
CA PRO A 387 -39.21 -31.84 -72.17
C PRO A 387 -40.04 -31.05 -71.16
N ALA A 388 -39.87 -29.72 -71.25
CA ALA A 388 -40.40 -28.69 -70.37
C ALA A 388 -41.94 -28.68 -70.21
N GLN A 389 -42.37 -28.44 -68.97
CA GLN A 389 -43.63 -27.79 -68.64
C GLN A 389 -43.43 -26.81 -67.47
N ASP A 390 -44.20 -25.72 -67.55
CA ASP A 390 -44.02 -24.42 -66.94
C ASP A 390 -44.23 -24.30 -65.41
N THR A 391 -43.82 -23.12 -64.91
CA THR A 391 -44.34 -22.33 -63.76
C THR A 391 -43.70 -22.53 -62.35
N PRO A 392 -43.71 -21.50 -61.47
CA PRO A 392 -42.49 -20.72 -61.18
C PRO A 392 -42.11 -20.69 -59.68
N HIS A 393 -40.81 -20.70 -59.37
CA HIS A 393 -40.32 -20.30 -58.04
C HIS A 393 -39.22 -19.25 -58.12
N ILE A 394 -39.65 -18.04 -57.74
CA ILE A 394 -38.96 -16.88 -57.16
C ILE A 394 -37.46 -17.10 -56.91
N ARG A 395 -36.63 -16.44 -57.72
CA ARG A 395 -35.20 -16.24 -57.48
C ARG A 395 -35.01 -14.81 -56.98
N ALA A 396 -34.94 -14.62 -55.66
CA ALA A 396 -34.50 -13.36 -55.07
C ALA A 396 -32.97 -13.31 -55.12
N VAL A 397 -32.47 -12.42 -55.96
CA VAL A 397 -31.09 -11.95 -56.01
C VAL A 397 -30.86 -11.03 -54.80
N LEU A 398 -29.90 -11.36 -53.95
CA LEU A 398 -29.24 -10.40 -53.07
C LEU A 398 -27.73 -10.50 -53.25
N ARG A 399 -27.25 -9.86 -54.32
CA ARG A 399 -25.96 -9.14 -54.29
C ARG A 399 -26.25 -7.76 -53.69
N GLY A 400 -25.51 -7.37 -52.66
CA GLY A 400 -25.51 -5.99 -52.21
C GLY A 400 -24.79 -5.76 -50.90
N LEU A 401 -23.70 -4.97 -50.98
CA LEU A 401 -23.20 -4.06 -49.96
C LEU A 401 -22.40 -4.66 -48.78
N ARG A 402 -21.07 -4.60 -48.89
CA ARG A 402 -20.17 -4.47 -47.74
C ARG A 402 -19.48 -3.11 -47.81
N GLY A 403 -19.60 -2.36 -46.72
CA GLY A 403 -18.78 -1.19 -46.37
C GLY A 403 -19.20 0.11 -47.06
N LEU A 404 -19.90 0.98 -46.35
CA LEU A 404 -19.82 2.43 -46.61
C LEU A 404 -18.69 2.98 -45.72
N GLU A 405 -17.64 3.50 -46.34
CA GLU A 405 -16.62 4.30 -45.68
C GLU A 405 -17.03 5.76 -45.92
N ILE A 406 -17.35 6.50 -44.84
CA ILE A 406 -17.76 7.91 -44.95
C ILE A 406 -16.71 8.76 -44.24
N GLU A 407 -15.97 9.53 -45.02
CA GLU A 407 -15.07 10.56 -44.53
C GLU A 407 -15.84 11.89 -44.46
N TYR A 408 -16.05 12.43 -43.25
CA TYR A 408 -16.71 13.73 -43.06
C TYR A 408 -15.69 14.79 -42.60
N PRO A 409 -15.42 15.82 -43.40
CA PRO A 409 -14.73 17.01 -42.95
C PRO A 409 -15.76 18.08 -42.55
N GLY A 410 -16.25 18.06 -41.29
CA GLY A 410 -17.13 19.11 -40.77
C GLY A 410 -17.96 18.75 -39.54
N THR A 411 -18.42 19.76 -38.80
CA THR A 411 -19.23 19.64 -37.58
C THR A 411 -20.54 18.86 -37.81
N LEU A 412 -20.82 17.89 -36.93
CA LEU A 412 -21.92 16.94 -37.01
C LEU A 412 -23.30 17.64 -36.98
N GLY A 413 -24.00 17.61 -38.12
CA GLY A 413 -25.42 17.99 -38.23
C GLY A 413 -26.35 16.77 -38.27
N ALA A 414 -27.67 17.03 -38.30
CA ALA A 414 -28.81 16.09 -38.22
C ALA A 414 -28.73 14.81 -39.09
N ALA A 415 -27.86 14.76 -40.09
CA ALA A 415 -27.61 13.58 -40.92
C ALA A 415 -26.91 12.45 -40.14
N ALA A 416 -26.01 12.76 -39.19
CA ALA A 416 -25.30 11.74 -38.40
C ALA A 416 -26.20 11.09 -37.34
N GLU A 417 -27.13 11.86 -36.78
CA GLU A 417 -28.13 11.40 -35.81
C GLU A 417 -29.08 10.37 -36.45
N THR A 418 -29.40 10.56 -37.74
CA THR A 418 -30.23 9.63 -38.52
C THR A 418 -29.54 8.28 -38.76
N GLU A 419 -28.21 8.26 -38.98
CA GLU A 419 -27.45 7.01 -39.17
C GLU A 419 -27.15 6.28 -37.85
N ILE A 420 -26.93 7.01 -36.75
CA ILE A 420 -26.78 6.41 -35.42
C ILE A 420 -28.07 5.71 -34.99
N ASN A 421 -29.24 6.30 -35.27
CA ASN A 421 -30.53 5.68 -34.98
C ASN A 421 -30.81 4.41 -35.81
N LYS A 422 -30.21 4.26 -37.01
CA LYS A 422 -30.29 3.02 -37.81
C LYS A 422 -29.44 1.89 -37.23
N VAL A 423 -28.32 2.21 -36.57
CA VAL A 423 -27.51 1.21 -35.84
C VAL A 423 -28.20 0.75 -34.57
N LEU A 424 -28.83 1.66 -33.83
CA LEU A 424 -29.55 1.33 -32.59
C LEU A 424 -30.82 0.49 -32.83
N THR A 425 -31.42 0.59 -34.02
CA THR A 425 -32.58 -0.22 -34.43
C THR A 425 -32.20 -1.53 -35.14
N GLY A 426 -30.90 -1.86 -35.21
CA GLY A 426 -30.41 -3.14 -35.74
C GLY A 426 -30.37 -3.26 -37.27
N ALA A 427 -30.53 -2.16 -38.00
CA ALA A 427 -30.57 -2.17 -39.47
C ALA A 427 -29.16 -2.21 -40.11
N VAL A 428 -28.09 -1.95 -39.36
CA VAL A 428 -26.69 -2.03 -39.84
C VAL A 428 -25.79 -2.67 -38.76
N PRO A 429 -24.93 -3.66 -39.10
CA PRO A 429 -24.24 -4.46 -38.10
C PRO A 429 -23.02 -3.78 -37.43
N SER A 430 -22.44 -2.70 -37.99
CA SER A 430 -21.33 -1.96 -37.36
C SER A 430 -21.01 -0.65 -38.08
N ILE A 431 -20.53 0.36 -37.36
CA ILE A 431 -19.89 1.59 -37.90
C ILE A 431 -18.49 1.76 -37.30
N THR A 432 -17.51 2.18 -38.11
CA THR A 432 -16.16 2.57 -37.66
C THR A 432 -16.02 4.08 -37.79
N LEU A 433 -15.62 4.77 -36.71
CA LEU A 433 -15.42 6.22 -36.70
C LEU A 433 -13.93 6.54 -36.51
N SER A 434 -13.35 7.26 -37.46
CA SER A 434 -12.01 7.88 -37.35
C SER A 434 -12.20 9.32 -36.87
N THR A 435 -11.65 9.68 -35.71
CA THR A 435 -11.81 11.05 -35.17
C THR A 435 -10.49 11.80 -35.22
N THR A 436 -10.46 12.86 -36.03
CA THR A 436 -9.44 13.89 -35.94
C THR A 436 -10.13 15.16 -35.44
N LYS A 437 -10.11 15.37 -34.12
CA LYS A 437 -10.70 16.47 -33.33
C LYS A 437 -12.19 16.34 -32.98
N LEU A 438 -12.45 16.08 -31.70
CA LEU A 438 -13.76 16.27 -31.06
C LEU A 438 -13.69 17.54 -30.20
N SER A 439 -14.42 18.58 -30.59
CA SER A 439 -14.71 19.74 -29.74
C SER A 439 -16.21 19.79 -29.47
N GLN A 440 -16.56 19.73 -28.18
CA GLN A 440 -17.82 20.06 -27.51
C GLN A 440 -19.15 19.50 -28.09
N VAL A 441 -19.86 18.71 -27.26
CA VAL A 441 -21.27 18.36 -27.47
C VAL A 441 -22.11 19.14 -26.45
N GLU A 442 -23.04 19.95 -26.94
CA GLU A 442 -23.97 20.74 -26.15
C GLU A 442 -25.26 19.94 -25.85
N ASN A 443 -25.19 18.88 -25.04
CA ASN A 443 -26.35 18.42 -24.23
C ASN A 443 -25.97 17.29 -23.25
N PRO A 444 -26.02 17.51 -21.92
CA PRO A 444 -25.46 16.59 -20.93
C PRO A 444 -26.45 15.53 -20.40
N THR A 445 -27.60 15.31 -21.02
CA THR A 445 -28.65 14.43 -20.46
C THR A 445 -28.71 13.02 -21.06
N ASP A 446 -27.97 12.72 -22.12
CA ASP A 446 -27.91 11.35 -22.68
C ASP A 446 -26.80 10.52 -21.99
N PRO A 447 -27.15 9.48 -21.21
CA PRO A 447 -26.19 8.65 -20.49
C PRO A 447 -25.22 7.88 -21.40
N VAL A 448 -25.59 7.63 -22.67
CA VAL A 448 -24.72 6.97 -23.64
C VAL A 448 -23.67 7.94 -24.19
N ALA A 449 -24.07 9.18 -24.47
CA ALA A 449 -23.14 10.24 -24.89
C ALA A 449 -22.10 10.54 -23.80
N VAL A 450 -22.51 10.60 -22.53
CA VAL A 450 -21.61 10.78 -21.38
C VAL A 450 -20.64 9.60 -21.21
N ALA A 451 -21.10 8.36 -21.40
CA ALA A 451 -20.26 7.17 -21.32
C ALA A 451 -19.20 7.10 -22.44
N ILE A 452 -19.57 7.52 -23.66
CA ILE A 452 -18.64 7.61 -24.80
C ILE A 452 -17.61 8.71 -24.55
N GLN A 453 -18.01 9.88 -24.03
CA GLN A 453 -17.10 10.98 -23.71
C GLN A 453 -16.09 10.62 -22.60
N ALA A 454 -16.56 9.99 -21.52
CA ALA A 454 -15.70 9.58 -20.41
C ALA A 454 -14.62 8.58 -20.86
N ARG A 455 -14.96 7.67 -21.78
CA ARG A 455 -14.00 6.67 -22.30
C ARG A 455 -13.14 7.18 -23.45
N ALA A 456 -13.63 8.10 -24.28
CA ALA A 456 -12.81 8.81 -25.27
C ALA A 456 -11.73 9.67 -24.58
N PHE A 457 -12.07 10.31 -23.46
CA PHE A 457 -11.11 11.04 -22.63
C PHE A 457 -10.05 10.10 -22.01
N GLN A 458 -10.45 8.90 -21.61
CA GLN A 458 -9.55 7.87 -21.08
C GLN A 458 -8.59 7.31 -22.15
N ALA A 459 -9.05 7.16 -23.40
CA ALA A 459 -8.24 6.71 -24.52
C ALA A 459 -7.23 7.76 -25.01
N GLN A 460 -7.55 9.05 -24.86
CA GLN A 460 -6.70 10.19 -25.25
C GLN A 460 -5.33 10.22 -24.55
N TYR A 461 -5.19 9.55 -23.39
CA TYR A 461 -3.95 9.50 -22.62
C TYR A 461 -3.11 8.23 -22.85
N HIS A 462 -3.67 7.18 -23.47
CA HIS A 462 -3.02 5.86 -23.47
C HIS A 462 -2.76 5.24 -24.84
N GLY A 463 -3.37 5.73 -25.93
CA GLY A 463 -3.17 5.21 -27.28
C GLY A 463 -3.65 3.76 -27.44
N GLY A 464 -4.74 3.55 -28.19
CA GLY A 464 -5.27 2.22 -28.45
C GLY A 464 -6.68 2.21 -29.02
N THR A 465 -7.16 1.02 -29.38
CA THR A 465 -8.52 0.78 -29.87
C THR A 465 -9.44 0.42 -28.70
N THR A 466 -10.61 1.06 -28.59
CA THR A 466 -11.59 0.76 -27.54
C THR A 466 -12.98 0.53 -28.15
N GLN A 467 -13.72 -0.43 -27.61
CA GLN A 467 -15.07 -0.81 -28.06
C GLN A 467 -16.13 -0.34 -27.06
N VAL A 468 -17.23 0.24 -27.53
CA VAL A 468 -18.41 0.61 -26.73
C VAL A 468 -19.66 0.12 -27.46
N GLY A 469 -20.28 -0.95 -26.95
CA GLY A 469 -21.34 -1.66 -27.68
C GLY A 469 -20.84 -2.19 -29.02
N ASN A 470 -21.58 -1.93 -30.11
CA ASN A 470 -21.22 -2.33 -31.47
C ASN A 470 -20.32 -1.30 -32.19
N ILE A 471 -19.76 -0.32 -31.47
CA ILE A 471 -18.94 0.76 -32.04
C ILE A 471 -17.47 0.55 -31.66
N THR A 472 -16.59 0.55 -32.66
CA THR A 472 -15.13 0.46 -32.48
C THR A 472 -14.49 1.83 -32.74
N ILE A 473 -13.75 2.34 -31.76
CA ILE A 473 -13.04 3.63 -31.85
C ILE A 473 -11.54 3.37 -31.95
N THR A 474 -10.90 3.85 -33.01
CA THR A 474 -9.46 3.69 -33.27
C THR A 474 -8.80 5.05 -33.43
N GLN A 475 -7.68 5.29 -32.73
CA GLN A 475 -6.95 6.56 -32.81
C GLN A 475 -5.51 6.34 -33.29
N THR A 476 -5.10 7.07 -34.34
CA THR A 476 -3.77 7.01 -34.95
C THR A 476 -2.96 8.23 -34.52
N VAL A 477 -1.86 8.04 -33.76
CA VAL A 477 -1.00 9.16 -33.33
C VAL A 477 0.05 9.46 -34.42
N ALA A 478 -0.06 10.63 -35.04
CA ALA A 478 0.97 11.18 -35.92
C ALA A 478 1.98 12.02 -35.12
N LEU A 479 3.13 11.43 -34.76
CA LEU A 479 4.25 12.13 -34.10
C LEU A 479 5.05 12.92 -35.14
N LYS A 480 4.96 14.25 -35.12
CA LYS A 480 5.80 15.15 -35.92
C LYS A 480 6.62 16.08 -35.01
N TYR A 481 7.93 15.79 -34.92
CA TYR A 481 9.08 16.62 -34.53
C TYR A 481 8.91 17.69 -33.44
N ARG A 482 9.37 17.39 -32.21
CA ARG A 482 9.86 18.42 -31.25
C ARG A 482 10.94 17.97 -30.24
N ALA A 483 11.38 16.71 -30.27
CA ALA A 483 12.29 16.13 -29.26
C ALA A 483 13.79 16.07 -29.65
N GLN A 484 14.20 16.60 -30.79
CA GLN A 484 15.58 16.43 -31.29
C GLN A 484 16.56 17.59 -30.98
N ILE A 485 16.18 18.59 -30.20
CA ILE A 485 17.08 19.73 -29.90
C ILE A 485 17.60 19.73 -28.45
N VAL A 486 16.97 19.01 -27.51
CA VAL A 486 17.40 19.01 -26.09
C VAL A 486 18.29 17.81 -25.73
N ASN A 487 18.21 16.69 -26.47
CA ASN A 487 19.03 15.49 -26.21
C ASN A 487 20.48 15.57 -26.73
N LEU A 488 20.90 16.69 -27.31
CA LEU A 488 22.28 16.87 -27.80
C LEU A 488 23.21 17.53 -26.77
N LEU A 489 22.69 18.04 -25.63
CA LEU A 489 23.47 18.80 -24.63
C LEU A 489 23.69 18.07 -23.29
N LEU A 490 23.19 16.84 -23.12
CA LEU A 490 23.27 16.14 -21.82
C LEU A 490 23.83 14.71 -21.88
N THR A 491 24.58 14.36 -22.92
CA THR A 491 25.21 13.02 -22.99
C THR A 491 26.72 13.12 -23.21
N ILE A 492 27.47 13.27 -22.12
CA ILE A 492 28.86 12.80 -22.04
C ILE A 492 28.82 11.49 -21.24
N PRO A 493 29.14 10.32 -21.83
CA PRO A 493 29.14 9.08 -21.10
C PRO A 493 30.40 8.99 -20.23
N SER A 494 30.22 8.97 -18.91
CA SER A 494 31.28 8.71 -17.93
C SER A 494 31.59 7.21 -17.84
N LYS A 495 32.21 6.66 -18.88
CA LYS A 495 33.00 5.43 -18.76
C LYS A 495 34.41 5.79 -19.18
N ASP A 496 35.35 5.54 -18.28
CA ASP A 496 36.81 5.73 -18.41
C ASP A 496 37.37 7.09 -17.95
N ALA A 497 37.24 7.39 -16.65
CA ALA A 497 38.24 8.19 -15.94
C ALA A 497 38.27 7.82 -14.44
N ARG A 498 39.29 7.06 -14.02
CA ARG A 498 39.70 7.02 -12.61
C ARG A 498 40.40 8.34 -12.31
N LEU A 499 39.84 9.18 -11.44
CA LEU A 499 40.55 10.31 -10.85
C LEU A 499 40.59 10.17 -9.32
N PRO A 500 41.68 10.64 -8.67
CA PRO A 500 42.00 10.30 -7.29
C PRO A 500 41.26 11.19 -6.28
N GLY A 501 41.24 10.72 -5.03
CA GLY A 501 40.61 11.39 -3.89
C GLY A 501 41.20 12.77 -3.54
N PRO A 502 40.65 13.41 -2.51
CA PRO A 502 40.63 14.86 -2.40
C PRO A 502 41.96 15.41 -1.89
N THR A 503 42.58 16.29 -2.66
CA THR A 503 43.55 17.27 -2.15
C THR A 503 43.28 18.62 -2.78
N ASP A 504 43.27 19.65 -1.94
CA ASP A 504 43.09 21.06 -2.24
C ASP A 504 43.85 21.51 -3.50
N SER A 505 43.13 21.80 -4.57
CA SER A 505 43.56 22.72 -5.62
C SER A 505 42.36 23.13 -6.49
N SER A 506 42.22 24.43 -6.69
CA SER A 506 41.18 25.05 -7.52
C SER A 506 41.26 24.54 -8.96
N VAL A 507 40.20 23.90 -9.44
CA VAL A 507 40.08 23.46 -10.84
C VAL A 507 39.64 24.67 -11.68
N ASP A 508 40.49 25.10 -12.62
CA ASP A 508 40.13 26.06 -13.68
C ASP A 508 39.18 25.39 -14.69
N LEU A 509 37.90 25.42 -14.34
CA LEU A 509 36.81 24.85 -15.15
C LEU A 509 36.66 25.57 -16.50
N ALA A 510 37.02 26.86 -16.57
CA ALA A 510 36.92 27.66 -17.79
C ALA A 510 37.99 27.26 -18.82
N GLY A 511 39.22 26.94 -18.37
CA GLY A 511 40.27 26.38 -19.21
C GLY A 511 39.90 25.00 -19.79
N SER A 512 39.30 24.14 -18.97
CA SER A 512 38.92 22.77 -19.34
C SER A 512 37.81 22.74 -20.40
N ILE A 513 36.85 23.66 -20.33
CA ILE A 513 35.77 23.79 -21.33
C ILE A 513 36.31 24.32 -22.67
N LYS A 514 37.24 25.27 -22.66
CA LYS A 514 37.88 25.79 -23.89
C LYS A 514 38.67 24.71 -24.63
N GLU A 515 39.38 23.85 -23.89
CA GLU A 515 40.20 22.80 -24.48
C GLU A 515 39.37 21.65 -25.07
N TYR A 516 38.22 21.33 -24.47
CA TYR A 516 37.27 20.34 -24.97
C TYR A 516 36.67 20.74 -26.33
N PHE A 517 36.32 22.01 -26.53
CA PHE A 517 35.80 22.52 -27.81
C PHE A 517 36.89 22.75 -28.87
N ALA A 518 38.15 22.94 -28.47
CA ALA A 518 39.27 23.09 -29.41
C ALA A 518 39.69 21.77 -30.07
N ARG A 519 39.43 20.61 -29.44
CA ARG A 519 39.90 19.30 -29.92
C ARG A 519 38.86 18.49 -30.72
N GLY A 520 37.60 18.93 -30.80
CA GLY A 520 36.55 18.15 -31.45
C GLY A 520 35.47 18.99 -32.14
N SER A 521 35.66 19.35 -33.41
CA SER A 521 34.62 19.32 -34.46
C SER A 521 35.11 19.98 -35.76
N LYS A 522 35.33 19.15 -36.79
CA LYS A 522 35.25 19.58 -38.19
C LYS A 522 33.77 19.67 -38.56
N GLY A 523 33.13 20.78 -38.19
CA GLY A 523 31.73 21.06 -38.51
C GLY A 523 31.35 22.44 -37.96
N SER A 524 30.96 23.35 -38.85
CA SER A 524 30.71 24.76 -38.54
C SER A 524 29.58 24.97 -37.52
N LEU A 525 29.92 25.33 -36.29
CA LEU A 525 28.98 25.92 -35.33
C LEU A 525 28.64 27.36 -35.73
N PRO A 526 27.34 27.76 -35.80
CA PRO A 526 26.91 29.11 -36.17
C PRO A 526 27.47 30.18 -35.23
N ALA A 527 27.81 31.35 -35.79
CA ALA A 527 28.46 32.46 -35.11
C ALA A 527 27.72 32.96 -33.85
N LEU A 528 26.40 32.75 -33.75
CA LEU A 528 25.56 33.17 -32.64
C LEU A 528 25.90 32.48 -31.30
N VAL A 529 26.46 31.26 -31.33
CA VAL A 529 26.84 30.51 -30.11
C VAL A 529 28.19 30.96 -29.57
N ARG A 530 29.07 31.50 -30.42
CA ARG A 530 30.39 31.98 -29.99
C ARG A 530 30.33 33.28 -29.21
N SER A 531 29.34 34.14 -29.46
CA SER A 531 29.21 35.42 -28.75
C SER A 531 28.60 35.29 -27.34
N LEU A 532 27.88 34.20 -27.05
CA LEU A 532 27.21 33.99 -25.75
C LEU A 532 28.14 33.43 -24.66
N ILE A 533 29.31 32.91 -25.03
CA ILE A 533 30.25 32.26 -24.09
C ILE A 533 31.32 33.25 -23.59
N ALA A 534 31.43 34.44 -24.17
CA ALA A 534 32.52 35.38 -23.87
C ALA A 534 32.35 36.17 -22.55
N ASP A 535 31.13 36.33 -22.01
CA ASP A 535 30.85 37.36 -20.98
C ASP A 535 30.31 36.84 -19.63
N VAL A 536 30.71 35.65 -19.17
CA VAL A 536 30.32 35.16 -17.83
C VAL A 536 31.50 35.19 -16.86
N THR A 537 31.49 36.18 -15.95
CA THR A 537 32.41 36.26 -14.80
C THR A 537 31.62 35.93 -13.52
N VAL A 538 32.02 34.90 -12.77
CA VAL A 538 31.38 34.50 -11.50
C VAL A 538 32.33 34.81 -10.34
N THR A 539 31.87 35.61 -9.37
CA THR A 539 32.60 35.89 -8.13
C THR A 539 31.91 35.18 -6.97
N ILE A 540 32.64 34.43 -6.15
CA ILE A 540 32.09 33.73 -4.96
C ILE A 540 32.78 34.27 -3.70
N THR A 541 31.98 34.74 -2.74
CA THR A 541 32.43 35.16 -1.40
C THR A 541 31.93 34.16 -0.35
N ARG A 542 32.79 33.73 0.57
CA ARG A 542 32.53 32.65 1.55
C ARG A 542 32.17 33.24 2.93
N GLN A 543 31.02 32.88 3.51
CA GLN A 543 30.70 33.06 4.94
C GLN A 543 30.59 31.69 5.66
N GLY A 544 30.79 31.69 6.98
CA GLY A 544 31.30 30.58 7.80
C GLY A 544 30.47 29.29 7.88
N ALA A 545 31.17 28.17 8.12
CA ALA A 545 30.64 26.82 8.05
C ALA A 545 29.79 26.42 9.27
N VAL A 546 28.50 26.16 9.03
CA VAL A 546 27.63 25.37 9.91
C VAL A 546 27.90 23.88 9.64
N GLY A 547 28.18 23.11 10.68
CA GLY A 547 28.44 21.67 10.57
C GLY A 547 27.20 20.90 10.10
N ARG A 548 27.21 20.44 8.85
CA ARG A 548 26.16 19.62 8.23
C ARG A 548 26.51 18.13 8.34
N THR A 549 25.53 17.29 8.69
CA THR A 549 25.58 15.86 8.37
C THR A 549 24.83 15.70 7.05
N ALA A 550 25.55 15.52 5.94
CA ALA A 550 24.93 15.32 4.64
C ALA A 550 24.23 13.96 4.60
N GLY A 551 22.90 13.97 4.75
CA GLY A 551 22.05 12.87 4.32
C GLY A 551 22.20 12.67 2.81
N THR A 552 22.08 11.43 2.36
CA THR A 552 22.12 10.98 0.97
C THR A 552 21.59 12.01 -0.02
N THR A 553 22.41 12.38 -1.01
CA THR A 553 22.06 13.22 -2.18
C THR A 553 20.63 12.97 -2.65
N ARG A 554 19.72 13.92 -2.41
CA ARG A 554 18.33 13.84 -2.85
C ARG A 554 18.15 14.50 -4.20
N THR A 555 17.38 13.83 -5.06
CA THR A 555 16.94 14.33 -6.36
C THR A 555 15.83 15.35 -6.15
N ALA A 556 15.90 16.51 -6.83
CA ALA A 556 14.76 17.42 -6.92
C ALA A 556 13.51 16.66 -7.41
N GLY A 557 12.37 16.85 -6.75
CA GLY A 557 11.09 16.19 -7.10
C GLY A 557 10.68 14.99 -6.23
N ALA A 558 11.36 14.72 -5.10
CA ALA A 558 10.85 13.77 -4.10
C ALA A 558 9.50 14.23 -3.52
N ALA A 559 8.62 13.27 -3.19
CA ALA A 559 7.33 13.57 -2.57
C ALA A 559 7.48 14.05 -1.12
N ASP A 560 8.57 13.65 -0.46
CA ASP A 560 8.82 13.80 0.95
C ASP A 560 10.22 14.37 1.25
N PHE A 561 10.34 15.08 2.38
CA PHE A 561 11.61 15.66 2.85
C PHE A 561 11.86 15.37 4.33
N GLU A 562 13.14 15.35 4.70
CA GLU A 562 13.65 15.29 6.08
C GLU A 562 14.91 16.16 6.17
N ASN A 563 14.93 17.16 7.04
CA ASN A 563 16.02 18.11 7.21
C ASN A 563 16.37 18.27 8.69
N MET A 564 17.62 17.96 9.06
CA MET A 564 18.08 18.04 10.43
C MET A 564 19.01 19.24 10.63
N VAL A 565 18.78 20.02 11.68
CA VAL A 565 19.61 21.18 12.03
C VAL A 565 19.87 21.24 13.53
N TRP A 566 21.13 21.49 13.90
CA TRP A 566 21.61 21.55 15.29
C TRP A 566 21.50 22.95 15.88
N ILE A 567 20.28 23.48 15.91
CA ILE A 567 19.94 24.77 16.53
C ILE A 567 18.85 24.49 17.59
N PRO A 568 19.08 24.74 18.89
CA PRO A 568 18.11 24.40 19.94
C PRO A 568 16.76 25.12 19.83
N ASN A 569 16.75 26.36 19.34
CA ASN A 569 15.53 27.12 19.15
C ASN A 569 14.80 26.66 17.88
N VAL A 570 13.58 26.12 18.02
CA VAL A 570 12.83 25.55 16.89
C VAL A 570 12.53 26.55 15.77
N ARG A 571 12.28 27.82 16.12
CA ARG A 571 11.94 28.85 15.14
C ARG A 571 13.16 29.21 14.31
N GLU A 572 14.28 29.47 14.99
CA GLU A 572 15.55 29.74 14.34
C GLU A 572 16.02 28.55 13.50
N ALA A 573 15.84 27.32 14.00
CA ALA A 573 16.14 26.11 13.26
C ALA A 573 15.29 25.99 11.98
N PHE A 574 13.98 26.24 12.07
CA PHE A 574 13.10 26.21 10.91
C PHE A 574 13.44 27.31 9.92
N ASP A 575 13.59 28.55 10.39
CA ASP A 575 13.90 29.70 9.54
C ASP A 575 15.24 29.49 8.81
N SER A 576 16.24 28.92 9.49
CA SER A 576 17.54 28.55 8.89
C SER A 576 17.37 27.51 7.78
N VAL A 577 16.69 26.39 8.04
CA VAL A 577 16.48 25.35 7.01
C VAL A 577 15.65 25.89 5.85
N HIS A 578 14.60 26.64 6.16
CA HIS A 578 13.69 27.18 5.15
C HIS A 578 14.40 28.17 4.23
N GLN A 579 15.27 29.04 4.75
CA GLN A 579 16.07 29.95 3.94
C GLN A 579 17.15 29.23 3.12
N ASP A 580 17.83 28.24 3.70
CA ASP A 580 18.80 27.41 2.98
C ASP A 580 18.15 26.72 1.76
N GLU A 581 16.97 26.15 1.96
CA GLU A 581 16.22 25.42 0.95
C GLU A 581 15.62 26.33 -0.13
N LEU A 582 15.18 27.54 0.25
CA LEU A 582 14.80 28.58 -0.71
C LEU A 582 15.98 29.05 -1.55
N ALA A 583 17.16 29.19 -0.95
CA ALA A 583 18.37 29.62 -1.64
C ALA A 583 18.89 28.55 -2.61
N GLU A 584 18.85 27.27 -2.21
CA GLU A 584 19.36 26.14 -2.99
C GLU A 584 18.43 25.76 -4.16
N HIS A 585 17.12 25.76 -3.95
CA HIS A 585 16.15 25.31 -4.95
C HIS A 585 15.39 26.46 -5.66
N GLY A 586 15.55 27.70 -5.17
CA GLY A 586 15.03 28.93 -5.79
C GLY A 586 13.52 29.16 -5.60
N HIS A 587 13.09 30.40 -5.84
CA HIS A 587 11.67 30.81 -5.87
C HIS A 587 10.95 30.50 -7.20
N ARG A 588 11.59 29.79 -8.13
CA ARG A 588 11.07 29.64 -9.50
C ARG A 588 9.73 28.91 -9.46
N ASP A 589 8.85 29.23 -10.42
CA ASP A 589 7.46 28.76 -10.58
C ASP A 589 7.28 27.23 -10.77
N GLY A 590 8.08 26.41 -10.09
CA GLY A 590 8.10 24.96 -10.14
C GLY A 590 8.23 24.36 -8.74
N TYR A 591 7.73 23.13 -8.62
CA TYR A 591 7.68 22.33 -7.41
C TYR A 591 9.07 22.13 -6.78
N PRO A 592 9.37 22.66 -5.58
CA PRO A 592 10.69 22.50 -4.96
C PRO A 592 10.86 21.10 -4.35
N GLY A 593 9.78 20.44 -3.94
CA GLY A 593 9.86 19.13 -3.26
C GLY A 593 10.50 19.18 -1.88
N THR A 594 10.64 20.36 -1.28
CA THR A 594 11.36 20.56 -0.01
C THR A 594 10.54 21.32 1.03
N ILE A 595 11.11 21.52 2.22
CA ILE A 595 10.51 22.28 3.32
C ILE A 595 10.23 23.74 2.96
N ALA A 596 10.87 24.30 1.93
CA ALA A 596 10.60 25.65 1.42
C ALA A 596 9.14 25.82 0.93
N ALA A 597 8.44 24.71 0.64
CA ALA A 597 7.01 24.73 0.32
C ALA A 597 6.09 24.81 1.55
N LYS A 598 6.64 24.82 2.77
CA LYS A 598 5.86 24.86 4.01
C LYS A 598 5.91 26.24 4.63
N SER A 599 4.75 26.72 5.08
CA SER A 599 4.59 28.07 5.66
C SER A 599 4.99 28.18 7.14
N GLY A 600 5.32 27.06 7.79
CA GLY A 600 5.66 27.00 9.20
C GLY A 600 5.96 25.58 9.64
N TYR A 601 6.00 25.36 10.96
CA TYR A 601 6.25 24.05 11.55
C TYR A 601 5.23 23.71 12.66
N ALA A 602 5.04 22.41 12.89
CA ALA A 602 4.25 21.87 13.99
C ALA A 602 5.08 20.81 14.73
N ILE A 603 5.25 21.00 16.04
CA ILE A 603 6.00 20.06 16.88
C ILE A 603 5.18 18.78 17.01
N ARG A 604 5.70 17.67 16.45
CA ARG A 604 5.02 16.37 16.46
C ARG A 604 5.24 15.63 17.77
N VAL A 605 6.46 15.68 18.28
CA VAL A 605 6.85 15.09 19.57
C VAL A 605 7.55 16.15 20.39
N ARG A 606 7.22 16.25 21.69
CA ARG A 606 7.80 17.26 22.59
C ARG A 606 9.08 16.78 23.26
N ASP A 607 9.24 15.48 23.43
CA ASP A 607 10.39 14.89 24.10
C ASP A 607 11.55 14.73 23.10
N PRO A 608 12.77 15.19 23.43
CA PRO A 608 13.94 15.03 22.58
C PRO A 608 14.23 13.56 22.26
N MET A 609 14.62 13.30 21.01
CA MET A 609 15.03 11.98 20.54
C MET A 609 16.50 12.00 20.14
N THR A 610 17.18 10.86 20.28
CA THR A 610 18.45 10.68 19.57
C THR A 610 18.22 10.78 18.06
N GLU A 611 19.23 11.21 17.30
CA GLU A 611 19.16 11.30 15.83
C GLU A 611 18.57 10.03 15.19
N ARG A 612 19.03 8.86 15.64
CA ARG A 612 18.53 7.56 15.18
C ARG A 612 17.04 7.36 15.47
N GLN A 613 16.59 7.67 16.68
CA GLN A 613 15.18 7.56 17.07
C GLN A 613 14.30 8.52 16.26
N ALA A 614 14.78 9.74 16.01
CA ALA A 614 14.06 10.74 15.23
C ALA A 614 13.84 10.27 13.79
N HIS A 615 14.87 9.76 13.10
CA HIS A 615 14.70 9.22 11.74
C HIS A 615 13.81 7.96 11.71
N GLU A 616 13.91 7.07 12.69
CA GLU A 616 13.01 5.91 12.79
C GLU A 616 11.55 6.32 13.02
N TYR A 617 11.33 7.39 13.77
CA TYR A 617 10.00 7.97 13.97
C TYR A 617 9.46 8.54 12.66
N VAL A 618 10.25 9.35 11.95
CA VAL A 618 9.86 9.96 10.68
C VAL A 618 9.44 8.91 9.66
N ARG A 619 10.23 7.85 9.45
CA ARG A 619 9.89 6.77 8.51
C ARG A 619 8.54 6.10 8.79
N LYS A 620 8.09 6.09 10.04
CA LYS A 620 6.80 5.51 10.44
C LYS A 620 5.64 6.50 10.34
N ASP A 621 5.91 7.80 10.50
CA ASP A 621 4.88 8.84 10.55
C ASP A 621 4.68 9.56 9.22
N ILE A 622 5.67 9.55 8.31
CA ILE A 622 5.64 10.34 7.07
C ILE A 622 4.47 9.97 6.14
N SER A 623 4.03 8.72 6.15
CA SER A 623 2.85 8.26 5.39
C SER A 623 1.52 8.83 5.91
N ASN A 624 1.49 9.34 7.15
CA ASN A 624 0.31 9.94 7.75
C ASN A 624 0.21 11.45 7.47
N ASN A 625 1.21 12.03 6.82
CA ASN A 625 1.30 13.46 6.61
C ASN A 625 0.58 13.85 5.33
N GLY A 626 -0.28 14.87 5.42
CA GLY A 626 -0.97 15.42 4.28
C GLY A 626 0.01 16.17 3.39
N LYS A 627 -0.04 15.87 2.09
CA LYS A 627 0.64 16.67 1.05
C LYS A 627 0.35 18.18 1.21
N TRP A 628 -0.90 18.51 1.56
CA TRP A 628 -1.41 19.87 1.69
C TRP A 628 -1.28 20.46 3.09
N ASP A 629 -0.61 19.77 4.01
CA ASP A 629 -0.38 20.31 5.35
C ASP A 629 0.47 21.57 5.23
N ARG A 630 -0.04 22.68 5.77
CA ARG A 630 0.61 23.99 5.70
C ARG A 630 1.97 24.03 6.41
N ASN A 631 2.18 23.12 7.36
CA ASN A 631 3.34 23.09 8.23
C ASN A 631 4.21 21.86 7.94
N ALA A 632 5.53 22.00 8.08
CA ALA A 632 6.43 20.89 8.30
C ALA A 632 6.23 20.32 9.71
N PHE A 633 6.47 19.04 9.90
CA PHE A 633 6.51 18.48 11.26
C PHE A 633 7.93 18.59 11.82
N ALA A 634 8.05 18.84 13.12
CA ALA A 634 9.31 19.02 13.80
C ALA A 634 9.45 18.04 14.97
N ILE A 635 10.64 17.45 15.12
CA ILE A 635 11.02 16.56 16.23
C ILE A 635 12.28 17.15 16.87
N PRO A 636 12.30 17.40 18.19
CA PRO A 636 13.51 17.80 18.88
C PRO A 636 14.52 16.66 18.86
N VAL A 637 15.76 16.96 18.49
CA VAL A 637 16.88 16.02 18.42
C VAL A 637 17.92 16.40 19.47
N THR A 638 18.51 15.40 20.10
CA THR A 638 19.60 15.53 21.06
C THR A 638 20.84 14.81 20.54
N LYS A 639 22.03 15.29 20.89
CA LYS A 639 23.27 14.54 20.68
C LYS A 639 23.32 13.41 21.70
N GLU A 640 23.80 12.24 21.28
CA GLU A 640 23.86 11.09 22.19
C GLU A 640 24.78 11.38 23.39
N ARG A 641 24.18 11.65 24.55
CA ARG A 641 24.91 11.75 25.81
C ARG A 641 25.00 10.38 26.45
N VAL A 642 26.20 9.80 26.46
CA VAL A 642 26.47 8.52 27.13
C VAL A 642 26.55 8.76 28.64
N LEU A 643 25.56 8.26 29.38
CA LEU A 643 25.52 8.30 30.84
C LEU A 643 26.44 7.27 31.48
N ALA A 644 26.45 6.05 30.94
CA ALA A 644 27.24 4.94 31.45
C ALA A 644 27.63 4.00 30.31
N THR A 645 28.79 3.36 30.45
CA THR A 645 29.24 2.30 29.54
C THR A 645 29.70 1.12 30.39
N ASP A 646 28.93 0.03 30.35
CA ASP A 646 29.18 -1.18 31.14
C ASP A 646 29.62 -2.31 30.21
N LYS A 647 30.63 -3.08 30.59
CA LYS A 647 30.95 -4.34 29.93
C LYS A 647 30.27 -5.46 30.69
N ILE A 648 29.31 -6.12 30.04
CA ILE A 648 28.43 -7.09 30.68
C ILE A 648 28.62 -8.45 30.00
N THR A 649 28.85 -9.46 30.82
CA THR A 649 28.95 -10.85 30.38
C THR A 649 27.72 -11.61 30.82
N VAL A 650 27.06 -12.27 29.87
CA VAL A 650 25.88 -13.09 30.13
C VAL A 650 26.07 -14.49 29.57
N THR A 651 25.64 -15.49 30.33
CA THR A 651 25.60 -16.87 29.86
C THR A 651 24.24 -17.15 29.23
N VAL A 652 24.26 -17.68 28.00
CA VAL A 652 23.06 -18.04 27.22
C VAL A 652 23.21 -19.45 26.67
N THR A 653 22.10 -20.18 26.63
CA THR A 653 22.03 -21.51 26.02
C THR A 653 21.28 -21.39 24.70
N ALA A 654 21.97 -21.64 23.60
CA ALA A 654 21.48 -21.44 22.24
C ALA A 654 21.95 -22.56 21.30
N ARG A 655 21.32 -22.74 20.15
CA ARG A 655 21.70 -23.78 19.19
C ARG A 655 22.96 -23.44 18.42
N ASP A 656 23.13 -22.16 18.10
CA ASP A 656 24.27 -21.60 17.40
C ASP A 656 24.71 -20.24 17.97
N GLU A 657 25.79 -19.72 17.41
CA GLU A 657 26.39 -18.45 17.83
C GLU A 657 25.49 -17.24 17.51
N LYS A 658 24.73 -17.28 16.42
CA LYS A 658 23.83 -16.19 16.00
C LYS A 658 22.67 -16.04 16.99
N GLU A 659 22.06 -17.16 17.36
CA GLU A 659 21.02 -17.20 18.38
C GLU A 659 21.56 -16.78 19.74
N ALA A 660 22.79 -17.22 20.10
CA ALA A 660 23.46 -16.78 21.32
C ALA A 660 23.65 -15.25 21.37
N LEU A 661 24.13 -14.65 20.27
CA LEU A 661 24.30 -13.20 20.16
C LEU A 661 22.96 -12.46 20.31
N ARG A 662 21.88 -12.96 19.71
CA ARG A 662 20.53 -12.38 19.83
C ARG A 662 20.03 -12.42 21.28
N GLN A 663 20.08 -13.59 21.90
CA GLN A 663 19.65 -13.77 23.30
C GLN A 663 20.52 -12.93 24.26
N ALA A 664 21.84 -12.92 24.04
CA ALA A 664 22.77 -12.15 24.86
C ALA A 664 22.57 -10.65 24.73
N LYS A 665 22.34 -10.14 23.51
CA LYS A 665 22.01 -8.73 23.29
C LYS A 665 20.81 -8.30 24.13
N MET A 666 19.76 -9.12 24.18
CA MET A 666 18.56 -8.86 24.96
C MET A 666 18.82 -8.92 26.47
N ARG A 667 19.57 -9.93 26.95
CA ARG A 667 19.91 -10.04 28.37
C ARG A 667 20.79 -8.87 28.85
N ILE A 668 21.82 -8.51 28.07
CA ILE A 668 22.67 -7.35 28.34
C ILE A 668 21.87 -6.04 28.27
N TYR A 669 20.92 -5.92 27.35
CA TYR A 669 20.03 -4.76 27.31
C TYR A 669 19.19 -4.65 28.61
N ALA A 670 18.68 -5.78 29.10
CA ALA A 670 17.82 -5.85 30.28
C ALA A 670 18.55 -5.74 31.64
N THR A 671 19.87 -5.87 31.67
CA THR A 671 20.64 -5.73 32.93
C THR A 671 20.73 -4.28 33.39
N GLY A 672 20.47 -4.04 34.67
CA GLY A 672 20.61 -2.73 35.33
C GLY A 672 19.39 -1.82 35.19
N ARG A 673 19.22 -0.91 36.16
CA ARG A 673 18.21 0.16 36.10
C ARG A 673 18.79 1.36 35.35
N PHE A 674 17.95 2.08 34.61
CA PHE A 674 18.33 3.34 33.96
C PHE A 674 17.21 4.38 34.15
N PRO A 675 17.53 5.69 34.11
CA PRO A 675 16.56 6.76 34.30
C PRO A 675 15.41 6.71 33.27
N PRO A 676 14.22 7.25 33.58
CA PRO A 676 13.03 7.17 32.72
C PRO A 676 13.14 7.71 31.28
N ASN A 677 14.22 8.41 30.90
CA ASN A 677 14.45 8.93 29.54
C ASN A 677 15.77 8.44 28.93
N ALA A 678 16.35 7.39 29.50
CA ALA A 678 17.55 6.76 28.99
C ALA A 678 17.22 5.50 28.19
N THR A 679 17.98 5.24 27.14
CA THR A 679 17.92 3.99 26.37
C THR A 679 19.26 3.29 26.42
N ALA A 680 19.26 1.96 26.46
CA ALA A 680 20.48 1.17 26.39
C ALA A 680 20.78 0.80 24.94
N VAL A 681 22.03 0.94 24.52
CA VAL A 681 22.52 0.45 23.23
C VAL A 681 23.56 -0.61 23.51
N VAL A 682 23.38 -1.80 22.95
CA VAL A 682 24.32 -2.92 23.13
C VAL A 682 25.15 -3.09 21.86
N SER A 683 26.46 -3.02 21.99
CA SER A 683 27.46 -3.18 20.93
C SER A 683 28.53 -4.20 21.34
N ASP A 684 29.45 -4.50 20.40
CA ASP A 684 30.68 -5.26 20.67
C ASP A 684 30.45 -6.63 21.31
N LEU A 685 29.43 -7.34 20.85
CA LEU A 685 29.10 -8.68 21.35
C LEU A 685 30.16 -9.67 20.88
N VAL A 686 30.87 -10.25 21.84
CA VAL A 686 31.88 -11.29 21.63
C VAL A 686 31.40 -12.58 22.30
N PRO A 687 31.01 -13.60 21.51
CA PRO A 687 30.57 -14.88 22.04
C PRO A 687 31.78 -15.80 22.29
N LYS A 688 31.72 -16.55 23.39
CA LYS A 688 32.71 -17.59 23.75
C LYS A 688 31.96 -18.86 24.13
N LYS A 689 32.11 -19.93 23.36
CA LYS A 689 31.49 -21.23 23.66
C LYS A 689 32.12 -21.83 24.92
N ILE A 690 31.30 -22.15 25.92
CA ILE A 690 31.75 -22.74 27.19
C ILE A 690 31.52 -24.26 27.22
N SER A 691 30.35 -24.70 26.74
CA SER A 691 29.98 -26.13 26.74
C SER A 691 29.05 -26.46 25.59
N GLU A 692 28.99 -27.74 25.25
CA GLU A 692 28.19 -28.27 24.15
C GLU A 692 27.54 -29.59 24.56
N THR A 693 26.24 -29.70 24.33
CA THR A 693 25.48 -30.95 24.40
C THR A 693 24.96 -31.31 23.01
N ALA A 694 24.45 -32.52 22.84
CA ALA A 694 23.91 -32.98 21.56
C ALA A 694 22.76 -32.12 21.00
N ARG A 695 22.14 -31.24 21.81
CA ARG A 695 20.99 -30.41 21.40
C ARG A 695 21.20 -28.90 21.55
N THR A 696 22.12 -28.46 22.41
CA THR A 696 22.33 -27.03 22.71
C THR A 696 23.79 -26.75 23.05
N LYS A 697 24.21 -25.51 22.77
CA LYS A 697 25.51 -24.96 23.13
C LYS A 697 25.31 -23.86 24.16
N THR A 698 26.20 -23.78 25.14
CA THR A 698 26.20 -22.68 26.11
C THR A 698 27.32 -21.72 25.74
N PHE A 699 26.96 -20.45 25.59
CA PHE A 699 27.86 -19.36 25.25
C PHE A 699 27.93 -18.37 26.40
N GLU A 700 29.15 -17.96 26.73
CA GLU A 700 29.45 -16.76 27.49
C GLU A 700 29.56 -15.63 26.47
N VAL A 701 28.61 -14.70 26.47
CA VAL A 701 28.65 -13.57 25.54
C VAL A 701 28.93 -12.30 26.33
N THR A 702 30.01 -11.63 25.98
CA THR A 702 30.38 -10.34 26.57
C THR A 702 30.05 -9.23 25.59
N GLY A 703 29.31 -8.21 26.02
CA GLY A 703 28.98 -7.04 25.20
C GLY A 703 29.15 -5.74 25.97
N THR A 704 29.26 -4.65 25.23
CA THR A 704 29.29 -3.30 25.78
C THR A 704 27.88 -2.73 25.78
N ARG A 705 27.35 -2.37 26.95
CA ARG A 705 26.08 -1.69 27.13
C ARG A 705 26.35 -0.20 27.36
N LYS A 706 25.90 0.65 26.43
CA LYS A 706 25.94 2.12 26.56
C LYS A 706 24.55 2.61 26.95
N VAL A 707 24.42 3.25 28.11
CA VAL A 707 23.19 3.93 28.50
C VAL A 707 23.27 5.36 27.98
N VAL A 708 22.39 5.72 27.05
CA VAL A 708 22.32 7.07 26.47
C VAL A 708 21.05 7.78 26.92
N MET A 709 21.12 9.08 27.16
CA MET A 709 19.96 9.89 27.56
C MET A 709 19.73 11.03 26.59
N ALA A 710 18.46 11.33 26.38
CA ALA A 710 17.98 12.49 25.65
C ALA A 710 17.44 13.51 26.65
N ASP A 711 18.29 14.41 27.13
CA ASP A 711 17.94 15.39 28.17
C ASP A 711 17.78 16.82 27.64
N THR A 712 18.51 17.19 26.58
CA THR A 712 18.46 18.53 25.99
C THR A 712 18.17 18.50 24.50
N THR A 713 17.33 19.42 24.03
CA THR A 713 17.14 19.66 22.59
C THR A 713 18.38 20.39 22.06
N ASP A 714 19.25 19.67 21.37
CA ASP A 714 20.43 20.24 20.72
C ASP A 714 20.14 20.66 19.28
N GLY A 715 19.03 20.19 18.70
CA GLY A 715 18.61 20.45 17.33
C GLY A 715 17.19 20.02 17.04
N TRP A 716 16.80 20.08 15.76
CA TRP A 716 15.49 19.70 15.26
C TRP A 716 15.62 18.93 13.96
N LEU A 717 14.77 17.90 13.81
CA LEU A 717 14.52 17.21 12.55
C LEU A 717 13.15 17.64 12.03
N PHE A 718 13.14 18.31 10.88
CA PHE A 718 11.94 18.72 10.17
C PHE A 718 11.61 17.73 9.06
N TYR A 719 10.35 17.36 8.90
CA TYR A 719 9.93 16.42 7.84
C TYR A 719 8.51 16.68 7.35
N GLY A 720 8.17 16.18 6.18
CA GLY A 720 6.83 16.32 5.61
C GLY A 720 6.74 15.88 4.16
N VAL A 721 5.53 15.94 3.61
CA VAL A 721 5.26 15.71 2.18
C VAL A 721 5.09 17.05 1.50
N ALA A 722 5.89 17.36 0.49
CA ALA A 722 5.79 18.63 -0.23
C ALA A 722 4.63 18.60 -1.25
N PRO A 723 3.91 19.71 -1.45
CA PRO A 723 2.82 19.75 -2.40
C PRO A 723 3.28 19.84 -3.86
N TYR A 724 3.23 18.72 -4.63
CA TYR A 724 3.35 18.70 -6.12
C TYR A 724 2.58 19.81 -6.80
#